data_AF-A0A1E1KY62-F1
#
_entry.id   AF-A0A1E1KY62-F1
#
_cell.length_a   1.000
_cell.length_b   1.000
_cell.length_c   1.000
_cell.angle_alpha   90.00
_cell.angle_beta   90.00
_cell.angle_gamma   90.00
#
_symmetry.space_group_name_H-M   'P 1'
#
loop_
_entity.id
_entity.type
_entity.pdbx_description
1 polymer ?
#
loop_
_entity_poly.entity_id
_entity_poly.type
_entity_poly.pdbx_seq_one_letter_code
_entity_poly.pdbx_strand_id
1 'polypeptide(L)'
;MTEYQHFIPRLLLRNYSHSYKPSKASASQPRIESRPEKRKYRGEKVLNVVDLSSDEPQLLEASVSRWFGQENMYVEVANAIKARKDVERELSKFEGQAAMILQKIKKANENKEAGISLTRMERNLLRKFLFIMKYRGPDFFRINFDDDPQTYDHEDKHVLRAYVAEKGMKSPRELWLHNLRIILDLNIDAGGEWMKKLPGSMFPPDAALFIFHVQSSYMAFCMPQEKHDEFILTDQCYNVFEGPTNETFCGRTNEFLGATYLCYHEFGPISPKLIIVLRSSTLPNALEDSNPTVQRSRQLIHDMAAAQFPDPLMIKSVLADLPVAKAENSYTNVVDGKSELAPGESGLPTAQHKFFFRFWPISTQHVNTINFIFLDNILHCKSIVYSTGLPFKRTLQAYLTTSAHGLKRVGIGEHGAHTSRRACLKKLSIVLRKLGAENVPIWIDEEGEASQPYVQSLDDTWLEVMKKLFEDQPELLQQKATSFWQAYSLLGGSKETFVKDLDQSWKMYKLVSQVARWTRNLDNSLQYQALTNATEFILQNLPRRVWLCVKHRRWMRSDEYALHQEKHIGTGPVFAAKTKALFRTAPEDEVALDQECQSHGVANFPSFRQLVLLPLSRSLSLSLAEFWSFLYSKEVSSDSQIYTAITILHFTDCTPIDRKFERVTLRGVMDL
;
A
#
# COMPACT_ATOMS: atom_id res chain seq x y z
N MET A 1 -4.47 5.92 37.13
CA MET A 1 -5.06 4.63 36.76
C MET A 1 -4.58 4.27 35.37
N THR A 2 -4.05 3.05 35.19
CA THR A 2 -3.72 2.50 33.88
C THR A 2 -5.02 1.96 33.25
N GLU A 3 -5.30 2.34 32.01
CA GLU A 3 -6.45 1.86 31.27
C GLU A 3 -5.98 0.86 30.21
N TYR A 4 -6.70 -0.24 30.04
CA TYR A 4 -6.34 -1.32 29.10
C TYR A 4 -7.23 -1.21 27.87
N GLN A 5 -6.66 -0.81 26.73
CA GLN A 5 -7.38 -0.62 25.48
C GLN A 5 -7.13 -1.78 24.52
N HIS A 6 -8.20 -2.25 23.89
CA HIS A 6 -8.14 -3.35 22.93
C HIS A 6 -7.86 -2.83 21.52
N PHE A 7 -6.83 -3.36 20.86
CA PHE A 7 -6.64 -3.12 19.42
C PHE A 7 -7.58 -4.02 18.59
N ILE A 8 -7.89 -5.25 19.04
CA ILE A 8 -9.01 -6.06 18.51
C ILE A 8 -10.20 -5.98 19.47
N PRO A 9 -11.36 -5.43 19.06
CA PRO A 9 -12.51 -5.22 19.94
C PRO A 9 -13.00 -6.51 20.58
N ARG A 10 -13.37 -6.43 21.86
CA ARG A 10 -13.94 -7.56 22.62
C ARG A 10 -15.16 -8.18 21.96
N LEU A 11 -15.93 -7.42 21.18
CA LEU A 11 -17.10 -7.92 20.45
C LEU A 11 -16.73 -9.03 19.46
N LEU A 12 -15.55 -8.94 18.83
CA LEU A 12 -15.03 -9.93 17.89
C LEU A 12 -14.44 -11.11 18.65
N LEU A 13 -13.65 -10.85 19.69
CA LEU A 13 -13.07 -11.89 20.52
C LEU A 13 -14.13 -12.80 21.15
N ARG A 14 -15.27 -12.25 21.55
CA ARG A 14 -16.40 -13.03 22.05
C ARG A 14 -16.90 -14.08 21.04
N ASN A 15 -16.77 -13.84 19.74
CA ASN A 15 -17.17 -14.82 18.72
C ASN A 15 -16.23 -16.03 18.65
N TYR A 16 -15.00 -15.92 19.17
CA TYR A 16 -14.03 -17.01 19.27
C TYR A 16 -14.02 -17.67 20.65
N SER A 17 -14.76 -17.10 21.62
CA SER A 17 -14.71 -17.53 23.01
C SER A 17 -15.61 -18.71 23.33
N HIS A 18 -15.19 -19.52 24.31
CA HIS A 18 -16.01 -20.55 24.95
C HIS A 18 -16.15 -20.27 26.45
N SER A 19 -17.05 -21.00 27.10
CA SER A 19 -17.24 -20.89 28.55
C SER A 19 -16.21 -21.74 29.28
N TYR A 20 -15.44 -21.12 30.17
CA TYR A 20 -14.40 -21.78 30.96
C TYR A 20 -15.00 -22.87 31.84
N LYS A 21 -14.41 -24.07 31.75
CA LYS A 21 -14.75 -25.23 32.57
C LYS A 21 -13.49 -25.68 33.32
N PRO A 22 -13.38 -25.42 34.63
CA PRO A 22 -12.19 -25.83 35.39
C PRO A 22 -12.04 -27.35 35.34
N SER A 23 -10.85 -27.81 34.94
CA SER A 23 -10.48 -29.22 34.95
C SER A 23 -10.48 -29.74 36.40
N LYS A 24 -11.05 -30.93 36.64
CA LYS A 24 -11.00 -31.59 37.96
C LYS A 24 -9.57 -31.92 38.41
N ALA A 25 -8.59 -31.91 37.49
CA ALA A 25 -7.21 -32.28 37.76
C ALA A 25 -6.33 -31.12 38.31
N SER A 26 -6.80 -29.87 38.27
CA SER A 26 -5.98 -28.71 38.69
C SER A 26 -5.95 -28.47 40.20
N ALA A 27 -6.55 -29.36 41.00
CA ALA A 27 -6.53 -29.26 42.46
C ALA A 27 -5.22 -29.76 43.10
N SER A 28 -4.35 -30.44 42.34
CA SER A 28 -3.22 -31.20 42.88
C SER A 28 -1.83 -30.86 42.29
N GLN A 29 -1.69 -29.82 41.45
CA GLN A 29 -0.36 -29.39 40.98
C GLN A 29 0.15 -28.15 41.75
N PRO A 30 1.43 -28.16 42.20
CA PRO A 30 2.04 -27.02 42.88
C PRO A 30 2.15 -25.82 41.91
N ARG A 31 1.82 -24.64 42.42
CA ARG A 31 1.74 -23.37 41.69
C ARG A 31 3.11 -22.99 41.14
N ILE A 32 3.27 -23.02 39.82
CA ILE A 32 4.39 -22.36 39.14
C ILE A 32 4.05 -20.87 39.05
N GLU A 33 4.96 -20.04 39.57
CA GLU A 33 4.91 -18.58 39.55
C GLU A 33 4.91 -18.06 38.11
N SER A 34 3.73 -17.92 37.53
CA SER A 34 3.51 -17.06 36.36
C SER A 34 2.55 -15.94 36.76
N ARG A 35 2.64 -14.80 36.06
CA ARG A 35 1.98 -13.50 36.29
C ARG A 35 0.64 -13.60 37.03
N PRO A 36 0.28 -12.64 37.90
CA PRO A 36 -0.92 -12.70 38.74
C PRO A 36 -2.20 -12.70 37.89
N GLU A 37 -2.57 -13.85 37.33
CA GLU A 37 -3.84 -14.05 36.67
C GLU A 37 -4.92 -13.98 37.76
N LYS A 38 -5.79 -12.98 37.66
CA LYS A 38 -7.05 -12.98 38.41
C LYS A 38 -7.71 -14.35 38.21
N ARG A 39 -8.13 -14.98 39.31
CA ARG A 39 -8.81 -16.29 39.29
C ARG A 39 -9.91 -16.30 38.22
N LYS A 40 -9.81 -17.23 37.25
CA LYS A 40 -10.84 -17.47 36.23
C LYS A 40 -12.04 -18.14 36.90
N TYR A 41 -13.24 -17.62 36.65
CA TYR A 41 -14.46 -18.17 37.24
C TYR A 41 -15.15 -19.13 36.27
N ARG A 42 -15.81 -20.18 36.81
CA ARG A 42 -16.61 -21.10 35.99
C ARG A 42 -17.65 -20.29 35.19
N GLY A 43 -17.69 -20.52 33.87
CA GLY A 43 -18.61 -19.81 32.96
C GLY A 43 -18.08 -18.52 32.37
N GLU A 44 -16.94 -18.00 32.85
CA GLU A 44 -16.25 -16.85 32.23
C GLU A 44 -15.92 -17.15 30.76
N LYS A 45 -16.05 -16.14 29.89
CA LYS A 45 -15.68 -16.27 28.47
C LYS A 45 -14.17 -16.21 28.30
N VAL A 46 -13.59 -17.30 27.80
CA VAL A 46 -12.16 -17.46 27.56
C VAL A 46 -11.89 -17.81 26.10
N LEU A 47 -10.68 -17.53 25.64
CA LEU A 47 -10.16 -17.83 24.31
C LEU A 47 -9.18 -19.00 24.40
N ASN A 48 -9.15 -19.89 23.41
CA ASN A 48 -8.00 -20.76 23.24
C ASN A 48 -6.89 -20.00 22.52
N VAL A 49 -5.71 -19.98 23.10
CA VAL A 49 -4.60 -19.14 22.66
C VAL A 49 -3.31 -19.94 22.55
N VAL A 50 -2.60 -19.72 21.45
CA VAL A 50 -1.17 -19.99 21.33
C VAL A 50 -0.43 -18.70 21.66
N ASP A 51 0.29 -18.68 22.78
CA ASP A 51 1.20 -17.58 23.13
C ASP A 51 2.59 -17.87 22.57
N LEU A 52 3.09 -16.95 21.74
CA LEU A 52 4.36 -17.03 21.04
C LEU A 52 5.39 -16.02 21.60
N SER A 53 5.03 -15.27 22.66
CA SER A 53 5.85 -14.21 23.22
C SER A 53 7.15 -14.71 23.87
N SER A 54 7.18 -15.96 24.34
CA SER A 54 8.37 -16.65 24.86
C SER A 54 9.00 -17.59 23.82
N ASP A 55 10.23 -18.03 24.08
CA ASP A 55 10.92 -19.03 23.24
C ASP A 55 10.22 -20.39 23.27
N GLU A 56 9.65 -20.76 24.42
CA GLU A 56 8.78 -21.91 24.54
C GLU A 56 7.31 -21.48 24.40
N PRO A 57 6.63 -21.80 23.28
CA PRO A 57 5.26 -21.38 23.06
C PRO A 57 4.29 -22.15 23.97
N GLN A 58 3.25 -21.47 24.44
CA GLN A 58 2.28 -22.03 25.39
C GLN A 58 0.89 -22.14 24.78
N LEU A 59 0.18 -23.22 25.12
CA LEU A 59 -1.24 -23.39 24.86
C LEU A 59 -2.00 -23.07 26.13
N LEU A 60 -2.83 -22.02 26.11
CA LEU A 60 -3.53 -21.55 27.30
C LEU A 60 -4.95 -21.07 26.98
N GLU A 61 -5.78 -21.02 28.03
CA GLU A 61 -7.09 -20.37 27.97
C GLU A 61 -6.97 -18.95 28.54
N ALA A 62 -7.18 -17.90 27.73
CA ALA A 62 -7.04 -16.51 28.17
C ALA A 62 -8.40 -15.81 28.36
N SER A 63 -8.53 -14.90 29.32
CA SER A 63 -9.75 -14.09 29.46
C SER A 63 -9.87 -13.12 28.28
N VAL A 64 -11.07 -13.04 27.68
CA VAL A 64 -11.39 -12.07 26.61
C VAL A 64 -11.10 -10.63 27.05
N SER A 65 -11.16 -10.34 28.35
CA SER A 65 -10.96 -9.00 28.90
C SER A 65 -9.50 -8.51 28.86
N ARG A 66 -8.53 -9.40 28.67
CA ARG A 66 -7.09 -9.13 28.83
C ARG A 66 -6.22 -9.64 27.68
N TRP A 67 -6.83 -9.98 26.54
CA TRP A 67 -6.11 -10.39 25.34
C TRP A 67 -6.32 -9.38 24.20
N PHE A 68 -5.32 -9.20 23.35
CA PHE A 68 -5.29 -8.22 22.25
C PHE A 68 -5.56 -6.76 22.65
N GLY A 69 -4.89 -6.32 23.71
CA GLY A 69 -4.88 -4.94 24.14
C GLY A 69 -3.56 -4.53 24.77
N GLN A 70 -3.41 -3.23 24.95
CA GLN A 70 -2.22 -2.58 25.48
C GLN A 70 -2.63 -1.55 26.52
N GLU A 71 -1.81 -1.38 27.55
CA GLU A 71 -2.07 -0.36 28.56
C GLU A 71 -1.72 1.03 28.03
N ASN A 72 -2.60 1.99 28.30
CA ASN A 72 -2.39 3.42 28.06
C ASN A 72 -2.10 3.78 26.59
N MET A 73 -2.72 3.09 25.62
CA MET A 73 -2.50 3.33 24.19
C MET A 73 -2.70 4.80 23.81
N TYR A 74 -3.78 5.41 24.30
CA TYR A 74 -4.18 6.77 23.94
C TYR A 74 -3.84 7.82 25.01
N VAL A 75 -2.85 7.55 25.87
CA VAL A 75 -2.42 8.52 26.90
C VAL A 75 -1.51 9.59 26.29
N GLU A 76 -2.00 10.82 26.20
CA GLU A 76 -1.21 11.97 25.78
C GLU A 76 -0.11 12.31 26.81
N VAL A 77 1.11 12.57 26.33
CA VAL A 77 2.20 13.11 27.16
C VAL A 77 1.94 14.60 27.40
N ALA A 78 1.48 14.88 28.63
CA ALA A 78 1.33 16.19 29.25
C ALA A 78 0.31 17.18 28.63
N ASN A 79 -0.74 17.43 29.42
CA ASN A 79 -1.71 18.54 29.39
C ASN A 79 -2.97 18.43 28.51
N ALA A 80 -3.75 17.35 28.67
CA ALA A 80 -5.21 17.48 28.54
C ALA A 80 -5.96 16.39 29.34
N ILE A 81 -6.19 16.66 30.62
CA ILE A 81 -7.23 15.93 31.39
C ILE A 81 -8.63 16.08 30.73
N LYS A 82 -8.80 17.01 29.77
CA LYS A 82 -9.96 17.10 28.88
C LYS A 82 -9.91 16.18 27.64
N ALA A 83 -8.77 15.98 26.98
CA ALA A 83 -8.69 15.22 25.72
C ALA A 83 -8.69 13.69 25.90
N ARG A 84 -8.35 13.20 27.11
CA ARG A 84 -8.45 11.78 27.50
C ARG A 84 -9.85 11.19 27.32
N LYS A 85 -10.89 12.03 27.22
CA LYS A 85 -12.28 11.62 27.10
C LYS A 85 -12.84 11.57 25.67
N ASP A 86 -12.05 11.92 24.65
CA ASP A 86 -12.59 12.05 23.28
C ASP A 86 -12.27 10.83 22.40
N VAL A 87 -11.01 10.41 22.22
CA VAL A 87 -10.67 9.31 21.28
C VAL A 87 -11.28 7.96 21.69
N GLU A 88 -11.10 7.55 22.95
CA GLU A 88 -11.64 6.28 23.45
C GLU A 88 -13.18 6.27 23.40
N ARG A 89 -13.82 7.42 23.67
CA ARG A 89 -15.28 7.55 23.61
C ARG A 89 -15.79 7.47 22.17
N GLU A 90 -15.14 8.17 21.24
CA GLU A 90 -15.49 8.11 19.82
C GLU A 90 -15.22 6.73 19.24
N LEU A 91 -14.12 6.06 19.63
CA LEU A 91 -13.85 4.66 19.30
C LEU A 91 -14.94 3.74 19.85
N SER A 92 -15.31 3.88 21.12
CA SER A 92 -16.36 3.05 21.73
C SER A 92 -17.71 3.21 21.03
N LYS A 93 -18.08 4.45 20.69
CA LYS A 93 -19.30 4.75 19.91
C LYS A 93 -19.23 4.14 18.51
N PHE A 94 -18.10 4.31 17.83
CA PHE A 94 -17.87 3.80 16.49
C PHE A 94 -17.86 2.26 16.46
N GLU A 95 -17.18 1.61 17.40
CA GLU A 95 -17.21 0.16 17.61
C GLU A 95 -18.62 -0.33 17.91
N GLY A 96 -19.40 0.40 18.70
CA GLY A 96 -20.81 0.09 18.96
C GLY A 96 -21.66 0.08 17.69
N GLN A 97 -21.44 1.04 16.79
CA GLN A 97 -22.11 1.08 15.49
C GLN A 97 -21.69 -0.08 14.59
N ALA A 98 -20.39 -0.35 14.49
CA ALA A 98 -19.87 -1.50 13.74
C ALA A 98 -20.39 -2.83 14.32
N ALA A 99 -20.50 -2.94 15.64
CA ALA A 99 -21.02 -4.12 16.33
C ALA A 99 -22.44 -4.45 15.89
N MET A 100 -23.32 -3.45 15.79
CA MET A 100 -24.70 -3.67 15.37
C MET A 100 -24.76 -4.27 13.96
N ILE A 101 -23.94 -3.76 13.04
CA ILE A 101 -23.89 -4.25 11.66
C ILE A 101 -23.29 -5.65 11.61
N LEU A 102 -22.18 -5.90 12.32
CA LEU A 102 -21.54 -7.22 12.39
C LEU A 102 -22.45 -8.28 13.02
N GLN A 103 -23.22 -7.92 14.05
CA GLN A 103 -24.22 -8.81 14.65
C GLN A 103 -25.37 -9.10 13.68
N LYS A 104 -25.83 -8.10 12.91
CA LYS A 104 -26.83 -8.29 11.85
C LYS A 104 -26.32 -9.29 10.79
N ILE A 105 -25.08 -9.13 10.31
CA ILE A 105 -24.44 -10.05 9.37
C ILE A 105 -24.30 -11.45 9.97
N LYS A 106 -23.80 -11.56 11.19
CA LYS A 106 -23.60 -12.85 11.86
C LYS A 106 -24.93 -13.60 12.03
N LYS A 107 -25.99 -12.92 12.45
CA LYS A 107 -27.32 -13.53 12.60
C LYS A 107 -27.87 -14.02 11.26
N ALA A 108 -27.74 -13.24 10.19
CA ALA A 108 -28.16 -13.67 8.86
C ALA A 108 -27.43 -14.95 8.43
N ASN A 109 -26.11 -15.03 8.68
CA ASN A 109 -25.32 -16.22 8.43
C ASN A 109 -25.75 -17.42 9.31
N GLU A 110 -25.96 -17.22 10.61
CA GLU A 110 -26.42 -18.26 11.54
C GLU A 110 -27.81 -18.81 11.17
N ASN A 111 -28.67 -17.93 10.66
CA ASN A 111 -29.99 -18.26 10.14
C ASN A 111 -29.94 -18.94 8.76
N LYS A 112 -28.76 -19.09 8.17
CA LYS A 112 -28.53 -19.65 6.81
C LYS A 112 -29.26 -18.86 5.72
N GLU A 113 -29.37 -17.56 5.88
CA GLU A 113 -29.82 -16.67 4.80
C GLU A 113 -28.81 -16.72 3.65
N ALA A 114 -29.26 -16.49 2.40
CA ALA A 114 -28.37 -16.51 1.23
C ALA A 114 -27.37 -15.34 1.21
N GLY A 115 -27.69 -14.27 1.94
CA GLY A 115 -26.91 -13.05 1.97
C GLY A 115 -27.56 -11.99 2.85
N ILE A 116 -27.05 -10.76 2.78
CA ILE A 116 -27.52 -9.63 3.59
C ILE A 116 -27.53 -8.33 2.77
N SER A 117 -28.59 -7.55 2.94
CA SER A 117 -28.67 -6.18 2.41
C SER A 117 -28.11 -5.17 3.39
N LEU A 118 -27.12 -4.41 2.95
CA LEU A 118 -26.55 -3.26 3.66
C LEU A 118 -26.78 -1.98 2.88
N THR A 119 -27.07 -0.89 3.58
CA THR A 119 -27.05 0.45 3.00
C THR A 119 -25.63 0.89 2.65
N ARG A 120 -25.48 1.89 1.79
CA ARG A 120 -24.17 2.52 1.52
C ARG A 120 -23.47 2.95 2.81
N MET A 121 -24.21 3.52 3.75
CA MET A 121 -23.69 3.96 5.04
C MET A 121 -23.15 2.80 5.88
N GLU A 122 -23.92 1.71 6.04
CA GLU A 122 -23.46 0.51 6.76
C GLU A 122 -22.20 -0.09 6.12
N ARG A 123 -22.18 -0.20 4.78
CA ARG A 123 -21.01 -0.70 4.04
C ARG A 123 -19.78 0.18 4.22
N ASN A 124 -19.94 1.51 4.10
CA ASN A 124 -18.82 2.45 4.26
C ASN A 124 -18.32 2.46 5.71
N LEU A 125 -19.22 2.32 6.69
CA LEU A 125 -18.86 2.19 8.11
C LEU A 125 -18.02 0.93 8.35
N LEU A 126 -18.37 -0.21 7.75
CA LEU A 126 -17.55 -1.42 7.85
C LEU A 126 -16.16 -1.26 7.23
N ARG A 127 -16.04 -0.64 6.05
CA ARG A 127 -14.72 -0.34 5.45
C ARG A 127 -13.88 0.56 6.35
N LYS A 128 -14.48 1.62 6.86
CA LYS A 128 -13.85 2.51 7.84
C LYS A 128 -13.42 1.74 9.10
N PHE A 129 -14.25 0.79 9.55
CA PHE A 129 -13.97 -0.03 10.72
C PHE A 129 -12.75 -0.91 10.50
N LEU A 130 -12.67 -1.62 9.37
CA LEU A 130 -11.51 -2.44 9.00
C LEU A 130 -10.22 -1.60 8.97
N PHE A 131 -10.27 -0.41 8.37
CA PHE A 131 -9.13 0.50 8.39
C PHE A 131 -8.72 0.91 9.81
N ILE A 132 -9.67 1.32 10.66
CA ILE A 132 -9.35 1.73 12.02
C ILE A 132 -8.73 0.58 12.81
N MET A 133 -9.17 -0.68 12.59
CA MET A 133 -8.52 -1.85 13.21
C MET A 133 -7.08 -2.02 12.74
N LYS A 134 -6.81 -1.83 11.44
CA LYS A 134 -5.47 -1.85 10.85
C LYS A 134 -4.59 -0.72 11.40
N TYR A 135 -5.11 0.50 11.41
CA TYR A 135 -4.38 1.72 11.75
C TYR A 135 -4.09 1.85 13.26
N ARG A 136 -4.85 1.17 14.12
CA ARG A 136 -4.57 1.06 15.55
C ARG A 136 -3.88 -0.23 15.96
N GLY A 137 -3.54 -1.08 14.99
CA GLY A 137 -2.86 -2.34 15.21
C GLY A 137 -1.49 -2.15 15.87
N PRO A 138 -0.91 -3.22 16.44
CA PRO A 138 0.34 -3.14 17.18
C PRO A 138 1.51 -2.54 16.38
N ASP A 139 1.56 -2.74 15.06
CA ASP A 139 2.63 -2.21 14.21
C ASP A 139 2.57 -0.69 14.09
N PHE A 140 1.41 -0.11 13.76
CA PHE A 140 1.21 1.34 13.73
C PHE A 140 1.39 1.97 15.11
N PHE A 141 0.92 1.30 16.16
CA PHE A 141 1.15 1.75 17.53
C PHE A 141 2.64 1.81 17.84
N ARG A 142 3.41 0.75 17.55
CA ARG A 142 4.86 0.69 17.83
C ARG A 142 5.62 1.78 17.08
N ILE A 143 5.36 1.95 15.79
CA ILE A 143 6.08 2.92 14.94
C ILE A 143 5.84 4.36 15.41
N ASN A 144 4.63 4.66 15.89
CA ASN A 144 4.26 6.01 16.36
C ASN A 144 4.37 6.17 17.89
N PHE A 145 4.87 5.17 18.62
CA PHE A 145 4.90 5.24 20.09
C PHE A 145 5.99 6.18 20.60
N ASP A 146 7.07 6.33 19.84
CA ASP A 146 8.18 7.19 20.22
C ASP A 146 7.72 8.65 20.30
N ASP A 147 8.04 9.30 21.43
CA ASP A 147 7.70 10.71 21.66
C ASP A 147 8.65 11.68 20.95
N ASP A 148 9.81 11.20 20.47
CA ASP A 148 10.79 12.03 19.76
C ASP A 148 10.71 11.80 18.23
N PRO A 149 10.31 12.82 17.43
CA PRO A 149 10.34 12.73 15.98
C PRO A 149 11.72 12.38 15.39
N GLN A 150 12.81 12.63 16.11
CA GLN A 150 14.16 12.31 15.66
C GLN A 150 14.52 10.84 15.82
N THR A 151 13.91 10.11 16.74
CA THR A 151 14.09 8.66 16.90
C THR A 151 13.20 7.85 15.97
N TYR A 152 12.20 8.49 15.35
CA TYR A 152 11.36 7.88 14.32
C TYR A 152 12.21 7.43 13.12
N ASP A 153 12.31 6.12 12.95
CA ASP A 153 13.11 5.46 11.90
C ASP A 153 12.23 4.53 11.06
N HIS A 154 11.45 5.14 10.17
CA HIS A 154 10.63 4.48 9.18
C HIS A 154 10.78 5.20 7.83
N GLU A 155 10.27 4.62 6.74
CA GLU A 155 10.44 5.16 5.37
C GLU A 155 9.90 6.59 5.19
N ASP A 156 8.93 7.03 6.01
CA ASP A 156 8.38 8.40 6.04
C ASP A 156 9.25 9.42 6.76
N LYS A 157 10.33 9.04 7.44
CA LYS A 157 10.90 9.87 8.52
C LYS A 157 11.14 11.33 8.15
N HIS A 158 11.61 11.60 6.93
CA HIS A 158 11.82 12.97 6.45
C HIS A 158 10.51 13.75 6.26
N VAL A 159 9.50 13.10 5.70
CA VAL A 159 8.17 13.67 5.44
C VAL A 159 7.43 13.91 6.75
N LEU A 160 7.46 12.93 7.65
CA LEU A 160 6.83 13.01 8.96
C LEU A 160 7.45 14.13 9.78
N ARG A 161 8.78 14.22 9.87
CA ARG A 161 9.47 15.29 10.61
C ARG A 161 9.11 16.67 10.07
N ALA A 162 9.10 16.85 8.75
CA ALA A 162 8.70 18.11 8.13
C ALA A 162 7.26 18.49 8.46
N TYR A 163 6.33 17.52 8.38
CA TYR A 163 4.92 17.74 8.68
C TYR A 163 4.66 18.04 10.17
N VAL A 164 5.27 17.28 11.07
CA VAL A 164 5.18 17.48 12.52
C VAL A 164 5.66 18.88 12.90
N ALA A 165 6.80 19.32 12.34
CA ALA A 165 7.33 20.67 12.54
C ALA A 165 6.39 21.76 11.97
N GLU A 166 5.88 21.57 10.75
CA GLU A 166 4.95 22.53 10.10
C GLU A 166 3.65 22.70 10.90
N LYS A 167 3.08 21.61 11.40
CA LYS A 167 1.82 21.63 12.16
C LYS A 167 2.00 21.96 13.64
N GLY A 168 3.24 22.18 14.10
CA GLY A 168 3.53 22.47 15.51
C GLY A 168 3.20 21.31 16.46
N MET A 169 3.20 20.08 15.95
CA MET A 169 3.01 18.86 16.74
C MET A 169 4.32 18.48 17.44
N LYS A 170 4.22 17.79 18.57
CA LYS A 170 5.39 17.46 19.41
C LYS A 170 5.97 16.08 19.11
N SER A 171 5.14 15.13 18.67
CA SER A 171 5.56 13.74 18.48
C SER A 171 4.81 13.01 17.36
N PRO A 172 5.40 11.93 16.79
CA PRO A 172 4.68 10.98 15.94
C PRO A 172 3.39 10.45 16.58
N ARG A 173 3.40 10.24 17.90
CA ARG A 173 2.23 9.83 18.66
C ARG A 173 1.08 10.83 18.59
N GLU A 174 1.38 12.12 18.73
CA GLU A 174 0.38 13.19 18.61
C GLU A 174 -0.22 13.23 17.20
N LEU A 175 0.62 13.08 16.17
CA LEU A 175 0.20 12.97 14.77
C LEU A 175 -0.75 11.77 14.54
N TRP A 176 -0.39 10.59 15.03
CA TRP A 176 -1.21 9.38 14.93
C TRP A 176 -2.58 9.55 15.61
N LEU A 177 -2.62 10.13 16.81
CA LEU A 177 -3.87 10.43 17.51
C LEU A 177 -4.73 11.47 16.78
N HIS A 178 -4.10 12.51 16.22
CA HIS A 178 -4.77 13.52 15.39
C HIS A 178 -5.42 12.89 14.15
N ASN A 179 -4.66 12.05 13.43
CA ASN A 179 -5.13 11.31 12.27
C ASN A 179 -6.29 10.37 12.61
N LEU A 180 -6.19 9.62 13.72
CA LEU A 180 -7.28 8.78 14.23
C LEU A 180 -8.58 9.58 14.45
N ARG A 181 -8.50 10.76 15.07
CA ARG A 181 -9.68 11.63 15.31
C ARG A 181 -10.32 12.06 14.00
N ILE A 182 -9.51 12.56 13.06
CA ILE A 182 -10.01 13.00 11.75
C ILE A 182 -10.70 11.87 11.02
N ILE A 183 -10.10 10.67 11.00
CA ILE A 183 -10.73 9.53 10.36
C ILE A 183 -12.03 9.21 11.09
N LEU A 184 -12.06 9.12 12.42
CA LEU A 184 -13.28 8.80 13.18
C LEU A 184 -14.43 9.79 12.92
N ASP A 185 -14.14 11.08 12.79
CA ASP A 185 -15.13 12.12 12.50
C ASP A 185 -15.50 12.22 11.00
N LEU A 186 -14.70 11.61 10.12
CA LEU A 186 -14.91 11.67 8.68
C LEU A 186 -16.26 11.05 8.27
N ASN A 187 -17.09 11.86 7.60
CA ASN A 187 -18.26 11.38 6.88
C ASN A 187 -17.84 10.94 5.46
N ILE A 188 -17.94 9.63 5.18
CA ILE A 188 -17.68 9.07 3.85
C ILE A 188 -18.93 9.29 2.99
N ASP A 189 -19.06 10.50 2.45
CA ASP A 189 -20.19 10.90 1.62
C ASP A 189 -20.24 10.14 0.28
N ALA A 190 -21.43 10.08 -0.32
CA ALA A 190 -21.64 9.33 -1.55
C ALA A 190 -20.97 9.98 -2.77
N GLY A 191 -20.83 11.31 -2.78
CA GLY A 191 -20.23 12.08 -3.87
C GLY A 191 -18.70 12.02 -3.92
N GLY A 192 -18.05 11.56 -2.84
CA GLY A 192 -16.61 11.38 -2.78
C GLY A 192 -15.82 12.64 -2.44
N GLU A 193 -16.49 13.71 -1.99
CA GLU A 193 -15.83 14.98 -1.65
C GLU A 193 -14.86 14.83 -0.47
N TRP A 194 -15.13 13.89 0.43
CA TRP A 194 -14.22 13.52 1.51
C TRP A 194 -12.81 13.15 1.02
N MET A 195 -12.66 12.51 -0.16
CA MET A 195 -11.35 12.11 -0.68
C MET A 195 -10.49 13.30 -1.07
N LYS A 196 -11.12 14.40 -1.53
CA LYS A 196 -10.41 15.64 -1.90
C LYS A 196 -9.96 16.42 -0.66
N LYS A 197 -10.77 16.42 0.40
CA LYS A 197 -10.54 17.21 1.61
C LYS A 197 -9.61 16.52 2.62
N LEU A 198 -9.62 15.19 2.65
CA LEU A 198 -8.89 14.42 3.65
C LEU A 198 -7.37 14.69 3.63
N PRO A 199 -6.67 14.72 2.47
CA PRO A 199 -5.22 14.99 2.44
C PRO A 199 -4.82 16.37 2.97
N GLY A 200 -5.75 17.35 2.97
CA GLY A 200 -5.50 18.67 3.56
C GLY A 200 -5.75 18.74 5.07
N SER A 201 -6.40 17.73 5.66
CA SER A 201 -6.83 17.74 7.06
C SER A 201 -5.91 16.92 7.97
N MET A 202 -5.32 15.83 7.45
CA MET A 202 -4.47 14.89 8.19
C MET A 202 -3.16 14.65 7.44
N PHE A 203 -2.24 13.85 8.02
CA PHE A 203 -0.98 13.50 7.34
C PHE A 203 -1.25 12.90 5.94
N PRO A 204 -0.74 13.48 4.84
CA PRO A 204 -1.13 13.06 3.49
C PRO A 204 -0.84 11.59 3.15
N PRO A 205 0.29 10.98 3.56
CA PRO A 205 0.53 9.55 3.35
C PRO A 205 -0.55 8.66 4.01
N ASP A 206 -0.95 8.97 5.24
CA ASP A 206 -2.00 8.23 5.95
C ASP A 206 -3.39 8.46 5.32
N ALA A 207 -3.66 9.67 4.83
CA ALA A 207 -4.87 9.96 4.06
C ALA A 207 -4.94 9.11 2.79
N ALA A 208 -3.83 8.99 2.06
CA ALA A 208 -3.73 8.18 0.85
C ALA A 208 -3.96 6.69 1.17
N LEU A 209 -3.35 6.20 2.26
CA LEU A 209 -3.57 4.83 2.74
C LEU A 209 -5.05 4.55 3.05
N PHE A 210 -5.73 5.50 3.71
CA PHE A 210 -7.16 5.39 4.00
C PHE A 210 -8.02 5.39 2.74
N ILE A 211 -7.78 6.32 1.81
CA ILE A 211 -8.51 6.41 0.54
C ILE A 211 -8.34 5.11 -0.26
N PHE A 212 -7.10 4.63 -0.37
CA PHE A 212 -6.79 3.39 -1.07
C PHE A 212 -7.51 2.19 -0.45
N HIS A 213 -7.47 2.03 0.88
CA HIS A 213 -8.18 0.96 1.57
C HIS A 213 -9.70 0.95 1.28
N VAL A 214 -10.33 2.13 1.27
CA VAL A 214 -11.78 2.25 1.07
C VAL A 214 -12.20 2.04 -0.38
N GLN A 215 -11.38 2.45 -1.36
CA GLN A 215 -11.76 2.50 -2.78
C GLN A 215 -11.19 1.36 -3.63
N SER A 216 -9.99 0.88 -3.33
CA SER A 216 -9.26 -0.05 -4.20
C SER A 216 -9.75 -1.49 -4.09
N SER A 217 -10.70 -1.78 -3.21
CA SER A 217 -11.22 -3.13 -2.97
C SER A 217 -12.75 -3.20 -2.87
N TYR A 218 -13.31 -4.36 -3.20
CA TYR A 218 -14.69 -4.69 -2.89
C TYR A 218 -14.78 -5.70 -1.75
N MET A 219 -15.84 -5.55 -0.95
CA MET A 219 -16.10 -6.40 0.21
C MET A 219 -16.88 -7.64 -0.21
N ALA A 220 -16.45 -8.81 0.27
CA ALA A 220 -17.17 -10.08 0.18
C ALA A 220 -17.20 -10.77 1.55
N PHE A 221 -18.25 -11.55 1.82
CA PHE A 221 -18.34 -12.38 3.02
C PHE A 221 -18.08 -13.84 2.66
N CYS A 222 -17.05 -14.44 3.25
CA CYS A 222 -16.71 -15.84 3.05
C CYS A 222 -17.02 -16.66 4.29
N MET A 223 -17.54 -17.87 4.09
CA MET A 223 -17.77 -18.85 5.14
C MET A 223 -17.16 -20.19 4.73
N PRO A 224 -16.64 -20.99 5.67
CA PRO A 224 -16.17 -22.33 5.35
C PRO A 224 -17.33 -23.19 4.84
N GLN A 225 -17.15 -23.86 3.70
CA GLN A 225 -18.12 -24.84 3.21
C GLN A 225 -18.19 -26.05 4.14
N GLU A 226 -17.03 -26.50 4.61
CA GLU A 226 -16.94 -27.65 5.51
C GLU A 226 -17.20 -27.27 6.95
N LYS A 227 -18.06 -28.05 7.63
CA LYS A 227 -18.49 -27.80 9.00
C LYS A 227 -17.32 -27.71 9.99
N HIS A 228 -16.22 -28.41 9.73
CA HIS A 228 -15.07 -28.49 10.63
C HIS A 228 -13.99 -27.43 10.36
N ASP A 229 -14.07 -26.70 9.26
CA ASP A 229 -13.05 -25.70 8.93
C ASP A 229 -13.31 -24.38 9.68
N GLU A 230 -12.27 -23.77 10.18
CA GLU A 230 -12.35 -22.56 11.02
C GLU A 230 -11.27 -21.56 10.62
N PHE A 231 -11.63 -20.28 10.58
CA PHE A 231 -10.64 -19.20 10.49
C PHE A 231 -9.98 -18.97 11.85
N ILE A 232 -8.67 -18.73 11.84
CA ILE A 232 -7.93 -18.31 13.03
C ILE A 232 -7.93 -16.78 13.16
N LEU A 233 -7.46 -16.28 14.30
CA LEU A 233 -7.28 -14.86 14.57
C LEU A 233 -5.87 -14.62 15.14
N THR A 234 -5.13 -13.68 14.58
CA THR A 234 -3.81 -13.25 15.11
C THR A 234 -3.90 -11.82 15.63
N ASP A 235 -2.93 -11.37 16.43
CA ASP A 235 -2.85 -9.98 16.91
C ASP A 235 -2.69 -8.96 15.77
N GLN A 236 -2.20 -9.39 14.62
CA GLN A 236 -1.98 -8.57 13.43
C GLN A 236 -3.01 -8.83 12.31
N CYS A 237 -4.08 -9.58 12.56
CA CYS A 237 -4.96 -10.05 11.47
C CYS A 237 -5.55 -8.94 10.57
N TYR A 238 -5.65 -7.70 11.04
CA TYR A 238 -6.10 -6.53 10.26
C TYR A 238 -4.96 -5.81 9.50
N ASN A 239 -3.71 -6.12 9.83
CA ASN A 239 -2.50 -5.63 9.16
C ASN A 239 -1.94 -6.65 8.15
N VAL A 240 -2.48 -7.87 8.14
CA VAL A 240 -2.11 -8.94 7.21
C VAL A 240 -2.88 -8.81 5.90
N PHE A 241 -2.15 -8.95 4.80
CA PHE A 241 -2.71 -9.02 3.46
C PHE A 241 -2.12 -10.17 2.65
N GLU A 242 -2.81 -10.55 1.58
CA GLU A 242 -2.30 -11.43 0.53
C GLU A 242 -1.76 -10.60 -0.63
N GLY A 243 -0.55 -10.93 -1.06
CA GLY A 243 0.11 -10.36 -2.23
C GLY A 243 1.62 -10.22 -2.02
N PRO A 244 2.37 -9.85 -3.07
CA PRO A 244 3.83 -9.79 -3.00
C PRO A 244 4.31 -8.54 -2.26
N THR A 245 5.43 -8.70 -1.55
CA THR A 245 6.22 -7.62 -0.94
C THR A 245 7.66 -7.78 -1.37
N ASN A 246 8.34 -6.68 -1.69
CA ASN A 246 9.74 -6.63 -2.05
C ASN A 246 10.44 -5.49 -1.29
N GLU A 247 11.38 -5.85 -0.41
CA GLU A 247 12.23 -4.90 0.30
C GLU A 247 13.29 -4.33 -0.65
N THR A 248 13.55 -3.03 -0.55
CA THR A 248 14.54 -2.34 -1.37
C THR A 248 15.66 -1.80 -0.50
N PHE A 249 16.91 -2.03 -0.91
CA PHE A 249 18.10 -1.57 -0.21
C PHE A 249 18.98 -0.73 -1.12
N CYS A 250 19.66 0.26 -0.55
CA CYS A 250 20.66 1.03 -1.26
C CYS A 250 21.88 0.17 -1.58
N GLY A 251 22.13 -0.11 -2.86
CA GLY A 251 23.29 -0.93 -3.26
C GLY A 251 24.67 -0.36 -2.87
N ARG A 252 24.75 0.90 -2.42
CA ARG A 252 26.00 1.53 -1.94
C ARG A 252 26.15 1.49 -0.43
N THR A 253 25.09 1.84 0.31
CA THR A 253 25.14 1.98 1.79
C THR A 253 24.56 0.77 2.51
N ASN A 254 23.89 -0.12 1.78
CA ASN A 254 23.08 -1.22 2.31
C ASN A 254 21.96 -0.77 3.27
N GLU A 255 21.59 0.50 3.23
CA GLU A 255 20.48 1.05 4.00
C GLU A 255 19.14 0.63 3.39
N PHE A 256 18.16 0.35 4.24
CA PHE A 256 16.80 0.05 3.82
C PHE A 256 16.13 1.32 3.26
N LEU A 257 15.55 1.20 2.06
CA LEU A 257 14.91 2.30 1.33
C LEU A 257 13.37 2.22 1.33
N GLY A 258 12.80 1.16 1.90
CA GLY A 258 11.37 0.91 1.90
C GLY A 258 10.98 -0.40 1.21
N ALA A 259 9.69 -0.72 1.24
CA ALA A 259 9.15 -1.93 0.64
C ALA A 259 8.08 -1.62 -0.41
N THR A 260 8.20 -2.23 -1.58
CA THR A 260 7.12 -2.26 -2.58
C THR A 260 6.18 -3.39 -2.23
N TYR A 261 4.88 -3.13 -2.16
CA TYR A 261 3.88 -4.17 -1.93
C TYR A 261 2.68 -4.01 -2.86
N LEU A 262 2.03 -5.12 -3.19
CA LEU A 262 0.79 -5.14 -3.94
C LEU A 262 -0.23 -5.97 -3.16
N CYS A 263 -1.25 -5.29 -2.65
CA CYS A 263 -2.30 -5.93 -1.87
C CYS A 263 -3.42 -6.44 -2.78
N TYR A 264 -3.60 -7.76 -2.82
CA TYR A 264 -4.69 -8.41 -3.55
C TYR A 264 -5.90 -8.70 -2.66
N HIS A 265 -5.66 -9.13 -1.41
CA HIS A 265 -6.72 -9.37 -0.44
C HIS A 265 -6.34 -8.87 0.95
N GLU A 266 -7.25 -8.19 1.62
CA GLU A 266 -7.19 -7.96 3.07
C GLU A 266 -8.33 -8.70 3.77
N PHE A 267 -8.15 -8.98 5.07
CA PHE A 267 -9.02 -9.86 5.82
C PHE A 267 -9.58 -9.18 7.07
N GLY A 268 -10.88 -9.38 7.32
CA GLY A 268 -11.56 -8.96 8.55
C GLY A 268 -12.26 -10.15 9.20
N PRO A 269 -11.57 -10.95 10.03
CA PRO A 269 -12.18 -12.09 10.72
C PRO A 269 -13.31 -11.63 11.65
N ILE A 270 -14.53 -12.14 11.42
CA ILE A 270 -15.70 -11.85 12.28
C ILE A 270 -15.87 -12.94 13.33
N SER A 271 -15.76 -14.19 12.90
CA SER A 271 -15.91 -15.39 13.72
C SER A 271 -15.15 -16.56 13.09
N PRO A 272 -15.01 -17.70 13.78
CA PRO A 272 -14.42 -18.90 13.19
C PRO A 272 -15.11 -19.37 11.90
N LYS A 273 -16.36 -18.96 11.66
CA LYS A 273 -17.19 -19.38 10.52
C LYS A 273 -17.52 -18.26 9.53
N LEU A 274 -16.95 -17.07 9.71
CA LEU A 274 -17.27 -15.93 8.86
C LEU A 274 -16.12 -14.93 8.84
N ILE A 275 -15.71 -14.54 7.64
CA ILE A 275 -14.65 -13.55 7.40
C ILE A 275 -15.10 -12.54 6.35
N ILE A 276 -14.68 -11.30 6.52
CA ILE A 276 -14.73 -10.28 5.46
C ILE A 276 -13.46 -10.41 4.62
N VAL A 277 -13.61 -10.47 3.30
CA VAL A 277 -12.50 -10.35 2.36
C VAL A 277 -12.66 -9.03 1.60
N LEU A 278 -11.64 -8.18 1.66
CA LEU A 278 -11.49 -7.02 0.79
C LEU A 278 -10.66 -7.46 -0.41
N ARG A 279 -11.32 -7.76 -1.53
CA ARG A 279 -10.66 -8.20 -2.77
C ARG A 279 -10.33 -6.99 -3.64
N SER A 280 -9.08 -6.89 -4.07
CA SER A 280 -8.61 -5.81 -4.94
C SER A 280 -9.42 -5.72 -6.22
N SER A 281 -9.75 -4.49 -6.62
CA SER A 281 -10.40 -4.19 -7.89
C SER A 281 -9.47 -4.34 -9.10
N THR A 282 -8.18 -4.63 -8.88
CA THR A 282 -7.21 -4.98 -9.93
C THR A 282 -7.28 -6.45 -10.35
N LEU A 283 -7.96 -7.30 -9.57
CA LEU A 283 -8.17 -8.70 -9.93
C LEU A 283 -9.37 -8.86 -10.88
N PRO A 284 -9.38 -9.90 -11.74
CA PRO A 284 -10.48 -10.16 -12.67
C PRO A 284 -11.85 -10.20 -11.99
N ASN A 285 -12.86 -9.68 -12.69
CA ASN A 285 -14.26 -9.68 -12.30
C ASN A 285 -15.12 -10.02 -13.51
N ALA A 286 -15.67 -11.24 -13.54
CA ALA A 286 -16.35 -11.78 -14.72
C ALA A 286 -17.47 -10.90 -15.28
N LEU A 287 -18.24 -10.22 -14.42
CA LEU A 287 -19.34 -9.35 -14.88
C LEU A 287 -18.81 -8.08 -15.55
N GLU A 288 -17.84 -7.42 -14.92
CA GLU A 288 -17.21 -6.22 -15.47
C GLU A 288 -16.33 -6.52 -16.69
N ASP A 289 -15.68 -7.70 -16.70
CA ASP A 289 -14.81 -8.17 -17.78
C ASP A 289 -15.55 -8.59 -19.05
N SER A 290 -16.87 -8.73 -18.98
CA SER A 290 -17.70 -8.82 -20.18
C SER A 290 -17.56 -7.59 -21.08
N ASN A 291 -17.12 -6.45 -20.53
CA ASN A 291 -16.70 -5.28 -21.27
C ASN A 291 -15.18 -5.32 -21.50
N PRO A 292 -14.70 -5.54 -22.74
CA PRO A 292 -13.27 -5.64 -23.05
C PRO A 292 -12.46 -4.38 -22.67
N THR A 293 -13.07 -3.19 -22.70
CA THR A 293 -12.40 -1.94 -22.33
C THR A 293 -12.11 -1.92 -20.83
N VAL A 294 -13.08 -2.35 -20.02
CA VAL A 294 -12.93 -2.47 -18.56
C VAL A 294 -11.89 -3.53 -18.22
N GLN A 295 -11.97 -4.71 -18.86
CA GLN A 295 -10.98 -5.77 -18.67
C GLN A 295 -9.56 -5.30 -18.98
N ARG A 296 -9.38 -4.63 -20.13
CA ARG A 296 -8.08 -4.09 -20.55
C ARG A 296 -7.58 -3.01 -19.59
N SER A 297 -8.45 -2.08 -19.18
CA SER A 297 -8.08 -1.03 -18.22
C SER A 297 -7.62 -1.63 -16.89
N ARG A 298 -8.31 -2.65 -16.39
CA ARG A 298 -7.91 -3.34 -15.16
C ARG A 298 -6.59 -4.07 -15.32
N GLN A 299 -6.39 -4.78 -16.42
CA GLN A 299 -5.15 -5.50 -16.70
C GLN A 299 -3.98 -4.52 -16.74
N LEU A 300 -4.12 -3.37 -17.42
CA LEU A 300 -3.10 -2.32 -17.44
C LEU A 300 -2.75 -1.82 -16.04
N ILE A 301 -3.74 -1.54 -15.19
CA ILE A 301 -3.51 -1.11 -13.81
C ILE A 301 -2.72 -2.18 -13.02
N HIS A 302 -3.12 -3.44 -13.15
CA HIS A 302 -2.41 -4.57 -12.52
C HIS A 302 -0.96 -4.64 -13.01
N ASP A 303 -0.77 -4.55 -14.32
CA ASP A 303 0.52 -4.63 -14.98
C ASP A 303 1.48 -3.50 -14.61
N MET A 304 0.96 -2.28 -14.40
CA MET A 304 1.71 -1.13 -13.88
C MET A 304 2.13 -1.32 -12.43
N ALA A 305 1.26 -1.91 -11.61
CA ALA A 305 1.62 -2.25 -10.23
C ALA A 305 2.69 -3.35 -10.20
N ALA A 306 2.54 -4.40 -11.02
CA ALA A 306 3.48 -5.49 -11.14
C ALA A 306 4.86 -5.06 -11.69
N ALA A 307 4.91 -4.05 -12.57
CA ALA A 307 6.16 -3.53 -13.13
C ALA A 307 7.13 -2.96 -12.09
N GLN A 308 6.66 -2.67 -10.87
CA GLN A 308 7.48 -2.18 -9.76
C GLN A 308 8.25 -3.28 -9.03
N PHE A 309 8.03 -4.55 -9.39
CA PHE A 309 8.66 -5.71 -8.78
C PHE A 309 9.80 -6.25 -9.64
N PRO A 310 10.76 -6.99 -9.04
CA PRO A 310 11.88 -7.60 -9.77
C PRO A 310 11.49 -8.52 -10.91
N ASP A 311 10.45 -9.31 -10.71
CA ASP A 311 9.90 -10.24 -11.68
C ASP A 311 8.40 -9.98 -11.86
N PRO A 312 8.01 -8.99 -12.70
CA PRO A 312 6.62 -8.61 -12.90
C PRO A 312 5.72 -9.77 -13.36
N LEU A 313 6.26 -10.75 -14.10
CA LEU A 313 5.49 -11.87 -14.65
C LEU A 313 5.08 -12.89 -13.58
N MET A 314 5.80 -12.90 -12.46
CA MET A 314 5.53 -13.76 -11.31
C MET A 314 4.59 -13.13 -10.27
N ILE A 315 4.18 -11.88 -10.49
CA ILE A 315 3.28 -11.14 -9.59
C ILE A 315 1.82 -11.58 -9.80
N LYS A 316 1.38 -12.56 -9.01
CA LYS A 316 0.02 -13.13 -9.06
C LYS A 316 -0.54 -13.35 -7.66
N SER A 317 -1.87 -13.33 -7.55
CA SER A 317 -2.56 -13.66 -6.30
C SER A 317 -2.66 -15.17 -6.11
N VAL A 318 -2.36 -15.67 -4.91
CA VAL A 318 -2.58 -17.08 -4.54
C VAL A 318 -4.05 -17.39 -4.22
N LEU A 319 -4.90 -16.35 -4.20
CA LEU A 319 -6.34 -16.42 -4.01
C LEU A 319 -7.09 -15.83 -5.23
N ALA A 320 -6.46 -15.78 -6.40
CA ALA A 320 -7.08 -15.26 -7.63
C ALA A 320 -8.39 -16.02 -7.98
N ASP A 321 -8.42 -17.31 -7.68
CA ASP A 321 -9.53 -18.25 -7.90
C ASP A 321 -10.59 -18.24 -6.78
N LEU A 322 -10.45 -17.37 -5.76
CA LEU A 322 -11.42 -17.27 -4.67
C LEU A 322 -12.83 -17.01 -5.27
N PRO A 323 -13.85 -17.83 -4.96
CA PRO A 323 -15.15 -17.78 -5.63
C PRO A 323 -16.04 -16.67 -5.05
N VAL A 324 -15.66 -15.41 -5.25
CA VAL A 324 -16.36 -14.24 -4.73
C VAL A 324 -16.64 -13.22 -5.83
N ALA A 325 -17.78 -12.55 -5.75
CA ALA A 325 -18.15 -11.45 -6.64
C ALA A 325 -18.48 -10.18 -5.85
N LYS A 326 -18.54 -9.04 -6.56
CA LYS A 326 -19.04 -7.77 -6.02
C LYS A 326 -20.48 -7.95 -5.56
N ALA A 327 -20.86 -7.19 -4.53
CA ALA A 327 -22.25 -7.14 -4.08
C ALA A 327 -23.16 -6.65 -5.20
N GLU A 328 -24.32 -7.30 -5.33
CA GLU A 328 -25.42 -6.77 -6.13
C GLU A 328 -25.85 -5.44 -5.51
N ASN A 329 -26.39 -4.53 -6.32
CA ASN A 329 -26.77 -3.22 -5.85
C ASN A 329 -28.14 -2.82 -6.38
N SER A 330 -28.78 -1.87 -5.70
CA SER A 330 -30.15 -1.47 -6.04
C SER A 330 -30.27 -0.58 -7.28
N TYR A 331 -29.17 -0.10 -7.85
CA TYR A 331 -29.16 0.91 -8.92
C TYR A 331 -28.67 0.36 -10.27
N THR A 332 -28.33 -0.93 -10.34
CA THR A 332 -27.96 -1.60 -11.58
C THR A 332 -28.71 -2.91 -11.74
N ASN A 333 -29.06 -3.26 -12.97
CA ASN A 333 -29.57 -4.57 -13.36
C ASN A 333 -28.53 -5.31 -14.22
N VAL A 334 -28.55 -6.64 -14.17
CA VAL A 334 -27.78 -7.47 -15.10
C VAL A 334 -28.71 -7.89 -16.23
N VAL A 335 -28.49 -7.37 -17.43
CA VAL A 335 -29.25 -7.68 -18.66
C VAL A 335 -28.27 -8.28 -19.66
N ASP A 336 -28.56 -9.48 -20.16
CA ASP A 336 -27.68 -10.23 -21.09
C ASP A 336 -26.21 -10.34 -20.64
N GLY A 337 -25.99 -10.50 -19.34
CA GLY A 337 -24.66 -10.62 -18.74
C GLY A 337 -23.89 -9.29 -18.64
N LYS A 338 -24.53 -8.16 -18.91
CA LYS A 338 -23.96 -6.81 -18.77
C LYS A 338 -24.66 -6.03 -17.66
N SER A 339 -23.89 -5.20 -16.96
CA SER A 339 -24.44 -4.31 -15.93
C SER A 339 -24.97 -3.04 -16.57
N GLU A 340 -26.25 -2.76 -16.39
CA GLU A 340 -26.93 -1.55 -16.88
C GLU A 340 -27.58 -0.80 -15.71
N LEU A 341 -27.80 0.50 -15.84
CA LEU A 341 -28.51 1.28 -14.81
C LEU A 341 -29.96 0.81 -14.70
N ALA A 342 -30.47 0.73 -13.47
CA ALA A 342 -31.87 0.41 -13.25
C ALA A 342 -32.78 1.55 -13.76
N PRO A 343 -34.03 1.27 -14.18
CA PRO A 343 -34.94 2.29 -14.68
C PRO A 343 -35.12 3.45 -13.68
N GLY A 344 -34.91 4.67 -14.15
CA GLY A 344 -35.03 5.89 -13.33
C GLY A 344 -33.79 6.25 -12.51
N GLU A 345 -32.72 5.44 -12.55
CA GLU A 345 -31.46 5.78 -11.90
C GLU A 345 -30.62 6.75 -12.72
N SER A 346 -29.99 7.70 -12.02
CA SER A 346 -29.10 8.70 -12.63
C SER A 346 -27.64 8.22 -12.77
N GLY A 347 -27.32 7.04 -12.21
CA GLY A 347 -25.95 6.56 -12.06
C GLY A 347 -25.12 7.27 -10.99
N LEU A 348 -25.65 8.35 -10.39
CA LEU A 348 -24.99 9.06 -9.30
C LEU A 348 -25.09 8.28 -7.98
N PRO A 349 -23.99 8.11 -7.23
CA PRO A 349 -24.06 7.44 -5.93
C PRO A 349 -24.96 8.20 -4.95
N THR A 350 -25.98 7.54 -4.40
CA THR A 350 -26.82 8.11 -3.33
C THR A 350 -26.69 7.34 -2.03
N ALA A 351 -27.07 7.97 -0.91
CA ALA A 351 -27.07 7.33 0.40
C ALA A 351 -28.11 6.19 0.51
N GLN A 352 -29.15 6.24 -0.32
CA GLN A 352 -30.25 5.29 -0.36
C GLN A 352 -29.88 3.98 -1.06
N HIS A 353 -28.78 3.96 -1.84
CA HIS A 353 -28.34 2.74 -2.52
C HIS A 353 -28.07 1.62 -1.52
N LYS A 354 -28.62 0.45 -1.83
CA LYS A 354 -28.45 -0.79 -1.06
C LYS A 354 -27.56 -1.76 -1.82
N PHE A 355 -26.87 -2.59 -1.05
CA PHE A 355 -25.92 -3.58 -1.53
C PHE A 355 -26.28 -4.93 -0.92
N PHE A 356 -26.58 -5.91 -1.76
CA PHE A 356 -26.85 -7.27 -1.35
C PHE A 356 -25.56 -8.10 -1.45
N PHE A 357 -25.06 -8.53 -0.29
CA PHE A 357 -23.87 -9.34 -0.17
C PHE A 357 -24.24 -10.80 0.06
N ARG A 358 -23.83 -11.67 -0.85
CA ARG A 358 -23.96 -13.13 -0.67
C ARG A 358 -22.96 -13.64 0.37
N PHE A 359 -23.34 -14.70 1.08
CA PHE A 359 -22.38 -15.49 1.88
C PHE A 359 -21.76 -16.56 0.98
N TRP A 360 -20.48 -16.40 0.66
CA TRP A 360 -19.76 -17.30 -0.24
C TRP A 360 -19.19 -18.50 0.53
N PRO A 361 -19.71 -19.73 0.32
CA PRO A 361 -19.05 -20.92 0.83
C PRO A 361 -17.72 -21.10 0.10
N ILE A 362 -16.64 -21.23 0.84
CA ILE A 362 -15.29 -21.45 0.29
C ILE A 362 -14.74 -22.80 0.71
N SER A 363 -13.93 -23.39 -0.18
CA SER A 363 -13.35 -24.72 0.02
C SER A 363 -12.38 -24.76 1.21
N THR A 364 -12.12 -25.96 1.74
CA THR A 364 -11.05 -26.19 2.72
C THR A 364 -9.70 -25.66 2.26
N GLN A 365 -9.41 -25.76 0.96
CA GLN A 365 -8.18 -25.21 0.40
C GLN A 365 -8.11 -23.70 0.58
N HIS A 366 -9.18 -22.96 0.24
CA HIS A 366 -9.21 -21.51 0.41
C HIS A 366 -9.15 -21.09 1.89
N VAL A 367 -9.86 -21.80 2.78
CA VAL A 367 -9.77 -21.56 4.23
C VAL A 367 -8.34 -21.76 4.74
N ASN A 368 -7.70 -22.85 4.32
CA ASN A 368 -6.31 -23.13 4.65
C ASN A 368 -5.38 -22.06 4.10
N THR A 369 -5.50 -21.66 2.83
CA THR A 369 -4.67 -20.59 2.25
C THR A 369 -4.78 -19.28 3.03
N ILE A 370 -6.00 -18.87 3.41
CA ILE A 370 -6.21 -17.66 4.25
C ILE A 370 -5.54 -17.82 5.62
N ASN A 371 -5.72 -18.97 6.28
CA ASN A 371 -5.05 -19.24 7.54
C ASN A 371 -3.53 -19.32 7.39
N PHE A 372 -3.00 -19.82 6.26
CA PHE A 372 -1.58 -19.88 5.98
C PHE A 372 -0.99 -18.49 5.84
N ILE A 373 -1.70 -17.55 5.20
CA ILE A 373 -1.29 -16.15 5.11
C ILE A 373 -1.16 -15.54 6.51
N PHE A 374 -2.10 -15.81 7.43
CA PHE A 374 -1.97 -15.38 8.83
C PHE A 374 -0.78 -16.05 9.56
N LEU A 375 -0.55 -17.35 9.34
CA LEU A 375 0.56 -18.10 9.94
C LEU A 375 1.93 -17.73 9.35
N ASP A 376 1.97 -17.25 8.11
CA ASP A 376 3.20 -16.83 7.45
C ASP A 376 3.61 -15.42 7.88
N ASN A 377 2.64 -14.58 8.26
CA ASN A 377 2.89 -13.26 8.88
C ASN A 377 3.27 -13.33 10.37
N ILE A 378 3.64 -14.51 10.87
CA ILE A 378 3.95 -14.75 12.29
C ILE A 378 5.18 -13.98 12.79
N LEU A 379 6.05 -13.50 11.90
CA LEU A 379 7.21 -12.65 12.24
C LEU A 379 6.84 -11.45 13.12
N HIS A 380 5.63 -10.93 12.94
CA HIS A 380 5.11 -9.77 13.67
C HIS A 380 3.98 -10.13 14.65
N CYS A 381 3.68 -11.42 14.82
CA CYS A 381 2.60 -11.91 15.66
C CYS A 381 3.12 -12.47 16.99
N LYS A 382 2.47 -12.12 18.10
CA LYS A 382 2.76 -12.67 19.43
C LYS A 382 1.78 -13.74 19.85
N SER A 383 0.63 -13.86 19.17
CA SER A 383 -0.36 -14.88 19.54
C SER A 383 -1.30 -15.28 18.42
N ILE A 384 -1.84 -16.50 18.55
CA ILE A 384 -2.84 -17.07 17.65
C ILE A 384 -4.03 -17.50 18.50
N VAL A 385 -5.23 -17.07 18.14
CA VAL A 385 -6.50 -17.47 18.75
C VAL A 385 -7.23 -18.41 17.80
N TYR A 386 -7.75 -19.49 18.35
CA TYR A 386 -8.52 -20.49 17.62
C TYR A 386 -9.77 -20.90 18.41
N SER A 387 -10.79 -21.42 17.74
CA SER A 387 -12.03 -21.82 18.41
C SER A 387 -11.97 -23.27 18.88
N THR A 388 -11.62 -24.20 17.99
CA THR A 388 -11.57 -25.64 18.30
C THR A 388 -10.18 -26.22 18.05
N GLY A 389 -9.67 -27.03 18.99
CA GLY A 389 -8.31 -27.58 18.92
C GLY A 389 -8.04 -28.53 17.74
N LEU A 390 -9.01 -29.37 17.36
CA LEU A 390 -8.83 -30.33 16.25
C LEU A 390 -8.75 -29.66 14.87
N PRO A 391 -9.65 -28.73 14.48
CA PRO A 391 -9.50 -27.91 13.28
C PRO A 391 -8.19 -27.11 13.25
N PHE A 392 -7.80 -26.52 14.39
CA PHE A 392 -6.55 -25.77 14.48
C PHE A 392 -5.33 -26.66 14.24
N LYS A 393 -5.28 -27.85 14.88
CA LYS A 393 -4.22 -28.84 14.65
C LYS A 393 -4.10 -29.21 13.17
N ARG A 394 -5.23 -29.50 12.51
CA ARG A 394 -5.26 -29.81 11.07
C ARG A 394 -4.70 -28.68 10.21
N THR A 395 -5.13 -27.45 10.47
CA THR A 395 -4.68 -26.25 9.75
C THR A 395 -3.18 -26.04 9.92
N LEU A 396 -2.71 -26.12 11.17
CA LEU A 396 -1.29 -25.94 11.48
C LEU A 396 -0.43 -27.04 10.86
N GLN A 397 -0.90 -28.29 10.90
CA GLN A 397 -0.24 -29.42 10.25
C GLN A 397 -0.13 -29.17 8.73
N ALA A 398 -1.24 -28.79 8.08
CA ALA A 398 -1.26 -28.51 6.65
C ALA A 398 -0.30 -27.37 6.27
N TYR A 399 -0.22 -26.31 7.08
CA TYR A 399 0.73 -25.21 6.88
C TYR A 399 2.19 -25.68 7.01
N LEU A 400 2.51 -26.45 8.05
CA LEU A 400 3.88 -26.89 8.29
C LEU A 400 4.34 -27.94 7.27
N THR A 401 3.43 -28.69 6.65
CA THR A 401 3.77 -29.70 5.63
C THR A 401 3.57 -29.25 4.18
N THR A 402 2.94 -28.10 3.90
CA THR A 402 2.75 -27.65 2.51
C THR A 402 4.07 -27.26 1.85
N SER A 403 4.23 -27.54 0.57
CA SER A 403 5.31 -27.03 -0.29
C SER A 403 4.84 -25.86 -1.17
N ALA A 404 3.69 -25.25 -0.86
CA ALA A 404 3.13 -24.15 -1.62
C ALA A 404 4.13 -23.00 -1.80
N HIS A 405 4.31 -22.58 -3.06
CA HIS A 405 5.23 -21.53 -3.44
C HIS A 405 4.85 -20.19 -2.77
N GLY A 406 5.86 -19.46 -2.29
CA GLY A 406 5.69 -18.14 -1.69
C GLY A 406 5.48 -18.13 -0.17
N LEU A 407 5.26 -19.29 0.47
CA LEU A 407 5.14 -19.41 1.92
C LEU A 407 6.44 -19.90 2.55
N LYS A 408 6.63 -19.59 3.84
CA LYS A 408 7.74 -20.10 4.69
C LYS A 408 9.14 -19.79 4.15
N ARG A 409 9.29 -18.70 3.39
CA ARG A 409 10.58 -18.26 2.83
C ARG A 409 11.44 -17.58 3.90
N VAL A 410 12.48 -18.26 4.35
CA VAL A 410 13.40 -17.74 5.38
C VAL A 410 14.30 -16.66 4.77
N GLY A 411 14.51 -15.56 5.49
CA GLY A 411 15.36 -14.44 5.06
C GLY A 411 14.66 -13.36 4.21
N ILE A 412 13.41 -13.57 3.79
CA ILE A 412 12.61 -12.58 3.06
C ILE A 412 11.58 -11.95 3.99
N GLY A 413 11.51 -10.60 3.97
CA GLY A 413 10.55 -9.84 4.78
C GLY A 413 10.91 -9.83 6.27
N GLU A 414 12.18 -10.07 6.61
CA GLU A 414 12.65 -10.11 8.00
C GLU A 414 13.24 -8.77 8.47
N HIS A 415 13.25 -7.73 7.62
CA HIS A 415 13.74 -6.41 8.03
C HIS A 415 12.91 -5.85 9.20
N GLY A 416 13.59 -5.40 10.25
CA GLY A 416 12.94 -4.90 11.48
C GLY A 416 12.24 -5.97 12.33
N ALA A 417 12.29 -7.25 11.96
CA ALA A 417 11.74 -8.34 12.78
C ALA A 417 12.64 -8.63 13.98
N HIS A 418 12.04 -8.85 15.15
CA HIS A 418 12.80 -9.20 16.37
C HIS A 418 13.26 -10.66 16.41
N THR A 419 12.72 -11.51 15.53
CA THR A 419 13.03 -12.95 15.47
C THR A 419 13.00 -13.40 14.01
N SER A 420 13.80 -14.40 13.66
CA SER A 420 13.84 -14.92 12.30
C SER A 420 12.61 -15.79 11.99
N ARG A 421 12.26 -15.93 10.71
CA ARG A 421 11.12 -16.76 10.31
C ARG A 421 11.36 -18.21 10.68
N ARG A 422 12.61 -18.68 10.56
CA ARG A 422 13.04 -20.01 11.01
C ARG A 422 12.73 -20.23 12.50
N ALA A 423 12.97 -19.22 13.36
CA ALA A 423 12.63 -19.31 14.78
C ALA A 423 11.12 -19.41 15.00
N CYS A 424 10.32 -18.59 14.31
CA CYS A 424 8.85 -18.68 14.36
C CYS A 424 8.32 -20.05 13.91
N LEU A 425 8.84 -20.59 12.81
CA LEU A 425 8.44 -21.91 12.29
C LEU A 425 8.78 -23.02 13.28
N LYS A 426 9.92 -22.92 13.98
CA LYS A 426 10.27 -23.84 15.08
C LYS A 426 9.27 -23.73 16.24
N LYS A 427 8.85 -22.52 16.63
CA LYS A 427 7.80 -22.32 17.64
C LYS A 427 6.49 -22.99 17.23
N LEU A 428 6.03 -22.76 15.99
CA LEU A 428 4.84 -23.41 15.46
C LEU A 428 4.94 -24.95 15.46
N SER A 429 6.13 -25.48 15.20
CA SER A 429 6.40 -26.92 15.24
C SER A 429 6.33 -27.50 16.66
N ILE A 430 6.76 -26.74 17.68
CA ILE A 430 6.55 -27.09 19.09
C ILE A 430 5.06 -27.13 19.41
N VAL A 431 4.30 -26.13 18.96
CA VAL A 431 2.83 -26.07 19.16
C VAL A 431 2.15 -27.28 18.53
N LEU A 432 2.51 -27.64 17.30
CA LEU A 432 1.96 -28.81 16.61
C LEU A 432 2.23 -30.11 17.39
N ARG A 433 3.43 -30.27 17.96
CA ARG A 433 3.76 -31.40 18.84
C ARG A 433 2.94 -31.39 20.14
N LYS A 434 2.74 -30.22 20.77
CA LYS A 434 1.87 -30.08 21.95
C LYS A 434 0.41 -30.43 21.65
N LEU A 435 -0.04 -30.30 20.39
CA LEU A 435 -1.35 -30.77 19.90
C LEU A 435 -1.37 -32.27 19.52
N GLY A 436 -0.28 -32.99 19.74
CA GLY A 436 -0.16 -34.44 19.54
C GLY A 436 0.04 -34.86 18.08
N ALA A 437 0.79 -34.08 17.28
CA ALA A 437 1.22 -34.48 15.94
C ALA A 437 2.74 -34.70 15.91
N GLU A 438 3.20 -35.69 15.14
CA GLU A 438 4.59 -36.15 15.08
C GLU A 438 5.33 -35.72 13.80
N ASN A 439 4.68 -34.96 12.92
CA ASN A 439 5.19 -34.66 11.59
C ASN A 439 6.46 -33.79 11.60
N VAL A 440 7.34 -34.06 10.64
CA VAL A 440 8.51 -33.21 10.35
C VAL A 440 8.05 -32.00 9.54
N PRO A 441 8.27 -30.76 10.01
CA PRO A 441 7.94 -29.57 9.25
C PRO A 441 8.82 -29.45 7.99
N ILE A 442 8.25 -28.90 6.92
CA ILE A 442 8.96 -28.58 5.69
C ILE A 442 9.08 -27.05 5.60
N TRP A 443 10.28 -26.53 5.41
CA TRP A 443 10.51 -25.13 5.07
C TRP A 443 11.63 -25.04 4.03
N ILE A 444 11.65 -23.94 3.28
CA ILE A 444 12.62 -23.70 2.23
C ILE A 444 13.71 -22.82 2.84
N ASP A 445 14.87 -23.42 3.07
CA ASP A 445 16.09 -22.68 3.37
C ASP A 445 16.68 -22.21 2.03
N GLU A 446 16.50 -20.93 1.70
CA GLU A 446 17.28 -20.34 0.60
C GLU A 446 18.72 -20.16 1.11
N GLU A 447 19.54 -21.20 0.96
CA GLU A 447 21.01 -21.08 0.96
C GLU A 447 21.54 -20.59 -0.41
N GLY A 448 20.66 -20.39 -1.39
CA GLY A 448 20.98 -19.92 -2.74
C GLY A 448 20.84 -18.41 -2.85
N GLU A 449 21.96 -17.74 -3.13
CA GLU A 449 22.08 -16.31 -3.46
C GLU A 449 21.06 -15.43 -2.74
N ALA A 450 21.38 -15.03 -1.50
CA ALA A 450 20.70 -13.93 -0.80
C ALA A 450 20.30 -12.90 -1.85
N SER A 451 18.99 -12.76 -2.09
CA SER A 451 18.43 -12.00 -3.21
C SER A 451 19.28 -10.75 -3.35
N GLN A 452 20.16 -10.72 -4.35
CA GLN A 452 21.10 -9.61 -4.44
C GLN A 452 20.26 -8.35 -4.44
N PRO A 453 20.60 -7.34 -3.63
CA PRO A 453 19.76 -6.17 -3.46
C PRO A 453 19.31 -5.72 -4.84
N TYR A 454 17.99 -5.72 -5.04
CA TYR A 454 17.42 -5.42 -6.34
C TYR A 454 17.69 -3.94 -6.64
N VAL A 455 18.83 -3.67 -7.28
CA VAL A 455 19.20 -2.34 -7.71
C VAL A 455 18.58 -2.10 -9.08
N GLN A 456 17.27 -1.86 -9.10
CA GLN A 456 16.62 -1.28 -10.28
C GLN A 456 16.63 0.23 -10.15
N SER A 457 17.10 0.91 -11.19
CA SER A 457 16.95 2.37 -11.25
C SER A 457 15.45 2.68 -11.28
N LEU A 458 15.01 3.58 -10.39
CA LEU A 458 13.64 4.12 -10.39
C LEU A 458 13.20 4.52 -11.81
N ASP A 459 14.13 5.07 -12.59
CA ASP A 459 13.88 5.47 -13.96
C ASP A 459 13.70 4.31 -14.96
N ASP A 460 14.35 3.15 -14.74
CA ASP A 460 14.14 1.94 -15.52
C ASP A 460 12.72 1.40 -15.27
N THR A 461 12.29 1.35 -14.00
CA THR A 461 10.92 0.98 -13.62
C THR A 461 9.90 1.92 -14.24
N TRP A 462 10.13 3.24 -14.16
CA TRP A 462 9.27 4.24 -14.80
C TRP A 462 9.16 4.03 -16.31
N LEU A 463 10.27 3.69 -16.98
CA LEU A 463 10.28 3.47 -18.42
C LEU A 463 9.44 2.24 -18.80
N GLU A 464 9.52 1.16 -18.04
CA GLU A 464 8.66 -0.02 -18.26
C GLU A 464 7.18 0.30 -18.04
N VAL A 465 6.85 1.11 -17.03
CA VAL A 465 5.48 1.63 -16.83
C VAL A 465 5.02 2.45 -18.04
N MET A 466 5.88 3.32 -18.57
CA MET A 466 5.57 4.14 -19.74
C MET A 466 5.39 3.30 -21.01
N LYS A 467 6.20 2.25 -21.22
CA LYS A 467 6.04 1.31 -22.35
C LYS A 467 4.64 0.70 -22.34
N LYS A 468 4.23 0.11 -21.21
CA LYS A 468 2.91 -0.51 -21.06
C LYS A 468 1.77 0.49 -21.27
N LEU A 469 1.87 1.70 -20.70
CA LEU A 469 0.87 2.75 -20.89
C LEU A 469 0.64 3.11 -22.36
N PHE A 470 1.72 3.23 -23.15
CA PHE A 470 1.64 3.59 -24.57
C PHE A 470 1.26 2.42 -25.48
N GLU A 471 1.63 1.18 -25.13
CA GLU A 471 1.22 -0.02 -25.87
C GLU A 471 -0.29 -0.28 -25.72
N ASP A 472 -0.83 -0.15 -24.50
CA ASP A 472 -2.20 -0.57 -24.21
C ASP A 472 -3.23 0.56 -24.29
N GLN A 473 -2.86 1.81 -23.99
CA GLN A 473 -3.75 2.96 -24.02
C GLN A 473 -3.08 4.21 -24.60
N PRO A 474 -2.84 4.24 -25.92
CA PRO A 474 -2.23 5.40 -26.58
C PRO A 474 -3.07 6.66 -26.39
N GLU A 475 -4.38 6.56 -26.12
CA GLU A 475 -5.35 7.66 -25.96
C GLU A 475 -5.27 8.39 -24.60
N LEU A 476 -4.84 7.73 -23.52
CA LEU A 476 -4.76 8.36 -22.19
C LEU A 476 -3.75 9.51 -22.13
N LEU A 477 -2.73 9.48 -22.98
CA LEU A 477 -1.72 10.53 -23.12
C LEU A 477 -2.02 11.48 -24.31
N GLN A 478 -3.19 11.33 -24.95
CA GLN A 478 -3.64 12.12 -26.10
C GLN A 478 -4.51 13.33 -25.73
N GLN A 479 -4.71 13.64 -24.45
CA GLN A 479 -5.49 14.83 -24.10
C GLN A 479 -4.69 16.11 -24.43
N LYS A 480 -5.07 16.70 -25.58
CA LYS A 480 -4.61 17.93 -26.25
C LYS A 480 -3.22 17.84 -26.91
N ALA A 481 -3.11 18.50 -28.08
CA ALA A 481 -1.84 18.85 -28.70
C ALA A 481 -1.07 19.78 -27.77
N THR A 482 -0.31 19.20 -26.84
CA THR A 482 0.62 19.92 -25.99
C THR A 482 1.80 20.39 -26.84
N SER A 483 2.44 21.47 -26.42
CA SER A 483 3.73 21.95 -26.97
C SER A 483 4.75 20.82 -27.11
N PHE A 484 4.71 19.85 -26.19
CA PHE A 484 5.51 18.62 -26.25
C PHE A 484 5.33 17.83 -27.54
N TRP A 485 4.09 17.47 -27.89
CA TRP A 485 3.82 16.66 -29.08
C TRP A 485 4.16 17.42 -30.37
N GLN A 486 3.97 18.74 -30.37
CA GLN A 486 4.38 19.61 -31.49
C GLN A 486 5.90 19.60 -31.68
N ALA A 487 6.66 19.84 -30.61
CA ALA A 487 8.12 19.80 -30.64
C ALA A 487 8.65 18.41 -31.05
N TYR A 488 8.10 17.35 -30.46
CA TYR A 488 8.51 15.98 -30.78
C TYR A 488 8.23 15.62 -32.25
N SER A 489 7.08 16.02 -32.79
CA SER A 489 6.75 15.79 -34.20
C SER A 489 7.61 16.61 -35.16
N LEU A 490 7.94 17.87 -34.83
CA LEU A 490 8.86 18.69 -35.62
C LEU A 490 10.27 18.10 -35.69
N LEU A 491 10.71 17.42 -34.63
CA LEU A 491 11.98 16.68 -34.61
C LEU A 491 11.93 15.32 -35.33
N GLY A 492 10.87 15.07 -36.10
CA GLY A 492 10.68 13.85 -36.90
C GLY A 492 10.23 12.64 -36.07
N GLY A 493 9.60 12.88 -34.92
CA GLY A 493 8.99 11.83 -34.09
C GLY A 493 7.53 11.60 -34.44
N SER A 494 7.06 10.37 -34.22
CA SER A 494 5.64 10.01 -34.30
C SER A 494 5.21 9.24 -33.06
N LYS A 495 3.90 9.08 -32.86
CA LYS A 495 3.37 8.32 -31.73
C LYS A 495 3.92 6.89 -31.71
N GLU A 496 4.05 6.29 -32.88
CA GLU A 496 4.56 4.93 -33.08
C GLU A 496 6.04 4.80 -32.72
N THR A 497 6.82 5.89 -32.86
CA THR A 497 8.24 5.88 -32.52
C THR A 497 8.52 6.32 -31.08
N PHE A 498 7.55 6.93 -30.39
CA PHE A 498 7.75 7.59 -29.10
C PHE A 498 8.38 6.68 -28.04
N VAL A 499 7.79 5.51 -27.81
CA VAL A 499 8.27 4.56 -26.78
C VAL A 499 9.70 4.11 -27.05
N LYS A 500 10.00 3.81 -28.32
CA LYS A 500 11.35 3.40 -28.74
C LYS A 500 12.34 4.55 -28.58
N ASP A 501 11.95 5.76 -28.93
CA ASP A 501 12.83 6.93 -28.79
C ASP A 501 13.07 7.31 -27.33
N LEU A 502 12.06 7.13 -26.46
CA LEU A 502 12.16 7.31 -25.02
C LEU A 502 13.11 6.28 -24.37
N ASP A 503 13.02 5.01 -24.78
CA ASP A 503 13.95 3.95 -24.33
C ASP A 503 15.39 4.23 -24.76
N GLN A 504 15.58 4.66 -26.02
CA GLN A 504 16.90 5.00 -26.54
C GLN A 504 17.47 6.26 -25.88
N SER A 505 16.67 7.30 -25.67
CA SER A 505 17.11 8.52 -24.98
C SER A 505 17.52 8.24 -23.53
N TRP A 506 16.82 7.33 -22.85
CA TRP A 506 17.20 6.89 -21.51
C TRP A 506 18.54 6.14 -21.51
N LYS A 507 18.78 5.24 -22.47
CA LYS A 507 20.07 4.57 -22.65
C LYS A 507 21.21 5.55 -22.93
N MET A 508 20.97 6.58 -23.74
CA MET A 508 21.92 7.66 -24.01
C MET A 508 22.28 8.42 -22.73
N TYR A 509 21.29 8.77 -21.91
CA TYR A 509 21.54 9.39 -20.61
C TYR A 509 22.36 8.49 -19.67
N LYS A 510 22.03 7.19 -19.60
CA LYS A 510 22.76 6.21 -18.78
C LYS A 510 24.23 6.13 -19.20
N LEU A 511 24.52 6.12 -20.50
CA LEU A 511 25.89 6.13 -21.01
C LEU A 511 26.68 7.34 -20.49
N VAL A 512 26.17 8.57 -20.65
CA VAL A 512 26.86 9.78 -20.16
C VAL A 512 27.04 9.75 -18.65
N SER A 513 26.03 9.28 -17.93
CA SER A 513 26.07 9.17 -16.47
C SER A 513 27.14 8.18 -16.00
N GLN A 514 27.27 7.05 -16.69
CA GLN A 514 28.31 6.05 -16.43
C GLN A 514 29.70 6.56 -16.78
N VAL A 515 29.87 7.21 -17.94
CA VAL A 515 31.15 7.85 -18.32
C VAL A 515 31.54 8.85 -17.25
N ALA A 516 30.66 9.79 -16.88
CA ALA A 516 30.92 10.78 -15.83
C ALA A 516 31.32 10.14 -14.49
N ARG A 517 30.71 9.01 -14.13
CA ARG A 517 31.02 8.26 -12.92
C ARG A 517 32.38 7.59 -13.00
N TRP A 518 32.69 6.89 -14.09
CA TRP A 518 33.94 6.16 -14.26
C TRP A 518 35.15 7.09 -14.40
N THR A 519 34.94 8.28 -14.96
CA THR A 519 36.02 9.25 -15.16
C THR A 519 36.18 10.25 -14.03
N ARG A 520 35.39 10.13 -12.93
CA ARG A 520 35.41 11.08 -11.80
C ARG A 520 36.77 11.20 -11.10
N ASN A 521 37.56 10.14 -11.12
CA ASN A 521 38.87 10.09 -10.47
C ASN A 521 40.04 10.23 -11.47
N LEU A 522 39.75 10.57 -12.73
CA LEU A 522 40.78 10.85 -13.73
C LEU A 522 41.21 12.31 -13.66
N ASP A 523 42.33 12.64 -14.30
CA ASP A 523 42.75 14.02 -14.52
C ASP A 523 41.64 14.83 -15.24
N ASN A 524 41.52 16.11 -14.90
CA ASN A 524 40.49 17.01 -15.43
C ASN A 524 40.47 17.05 -16.97
N SER A 525 41.63 16.96 -17.62
CA SER A 525 41.72 16.96 -19.09
C SER A 525 41.13 15.68 -19.69
N LEU A 526 41.43 14.52 -19.10
CA LEU A 526 40.93 13.21 -19.52
C LEU A 526 39.43 13.07 -19.22
N GLN A 527 38.99 13.56 -18.06
CA GLN A 527 37.57 13.61 -17.70
C GLN A 527 36.79 14.47 -18.70
N TYR A 528 37.30 15.66 -19.02
CA TYR A 528 36.69 16.55 -20.00
C TYR A 528 36.62 15.92 -21.40
N GLN A 529 37.72 15.28 -21.83
CA GLN A 529 37.77 14.61 -23.13
C GLN A 529 36.77 13.45 -23.21
N ALA A 530 36.68 12.61 -22.18
CA ALA A 530 35.73 11.49 -22.14
C ALA A 530 34.27 11.96 -22.18
N LEU A 531 33.93 13.02 -21.43
CA LEU A 531 32.59 13.61 -21.45
C LEU A 531 32.26 14.29 -22.78
N THR A 532 33.26 14.90 -23.43
CA THR A 532 33.13 15.50 -24.76
C THR A 532 32.85 14.42 -25.80
N ASN A 533 33.62 13.34 -25.81
CA ASN A 533 33.43 12.21 -26.74
C ASN A 533 32.04 11.56 -26.57
N ALA A 534 31.60 11.35 -25.32
CA ALA A 534 30.27 10.82 -25.03
C ALA A 534 29.15 11.76 -25.50
N THR A 535 29.36 13.07 -25.37
CA THR A 535 28.43 14.10 -25.86
C THR A 535 28.37 14.12 -27.39
N GLU A 536 29.52 14.05 -28.06
CA GLU A 536 29.59 13.99 -29.52
C GLU A 536 28.90 12.75 -30.08
N PHE A 537 29.09 11.60 -29.43
CA PHE A 537 28.36 10.37 -29.76
C PHE A 537 26.84 10.55 -29.63
N ILE A 538 26.35 11.22 -28.58
CA ILE A 538 24.93 11.52 -28.41
C ILE A 538 24.42 12.41 -29.54
N LEU A 539 25.15 13.45 -29.91
CA LEU A 539 24.74 14.40 -30.93
C LEU A 539 24.64 13.79 -32.34
N GLN A 540 25.27 12.63 -32.59
CA GLN A 540 25.13 11.87 -33.83
C GLN A 540 23.81 11.09 -33.93
N ASN A 541 22.99 11.07 -32.88
CA ASN A 541 21.70 10.37 -32.88
C ASN A 541 20.57 11.25 -33.43
N LEU A 542 19.41 10.62 -33.65
CA LEU A 542 18.20 11.30 -34.11
C LEU A 542 17.82 12.47 -33.19
N PRO A 543 17.52 13.67 -33.73
CA PRO A 543 17.29 14.88 -32.94
C PRO A 543 16.26 14.72 -31.82
N ARG A 544 15.15 14.03 -32.11
CA ARG A 544 14.11 13.71 -31.12
C ARG A 544 14.61 12.90 -29.91
N ARG A 545 15.59 12.01 -30.10
CA ARG A 545 16.21 11.23 -29.01
C ARG A 545 17.17 12.08 -28.20
N VAL A 546 17.92 12.96 -28.87
CA VAL A 546 18.79 13.94 -28.20
C VAL A 546 17.94 14.89 -27.33
N TRP A 547 16.83 15.41 -27.87
CA TRP A 547 15.88 16.24 -27.14
C TRP A 547 15.28 15.54 -25.91
N LEU A 548 14.80 14.29 -26.06
CA LEU A 548 14.34 13.49 -24.92
C LEU A 548 15.46 13.22 -23.89
N CYS A 549 16.70 13.01 -24.35
CA CYS A 549 17.86 12.81 -23.47
C CYS A 549 18.16 14.07 -22.65
N VAL A 550 18.00 15.27 -23.23
CA VAL A 550 18.11 16.54 -22.51
C VAL A 550 17.01 16.67 -21.46
N LYS A 551 15.76 16.30 -21.80
CA LYS A 551 14.65 16.26 -20.83
C LYS A 551 14.95 15.35 -19.63
N HIS A 552 15.45 14.13 -19.86
CA HIS A 552 15.87 13.24 -18.78
C HIS A 552 16.97 13.87 -17.92
N ARG A 553 18.01 14.43 -18.54
CA ARG A 553 19.12 15.05 -17.80
C ARG A 553 18.66 16.25 -16.97
N ARG A 554 17.70 17.03 -17.47
CA ARG A 554 17.13 18.18 -16.76
C ARG A 554 16.34 17.74 -15.54
N TRP A 555 15.49 16.71 -15.68
CA TRP A 555 14.80 16.10 -14.56
C TRP A 555 15.79 15.61 -13.49
N MET A 556 16.77 14.78 -13.88
CA MET A 556 17.72 14.16 -12.96
C MET A 556 18.63 15.17 -12.22
N ARG A 557 18.76 16.39 -12.73
CA ARG A 557 19.54 17.48 -12.10
C ARG A 557 18.67 18.56 -11.47
N SER A 558 17.35 18.39 -11.47
CA SER A 558 16.45 19.38 -10.91
C SER A 558 16.40 19.29 -9.39
N ASP A 559 16.28 20.44 -8.74
CA ASP A 559 15.95 20.50 -7.31
C ASP A 559 14.62 19.77 -7.03
N GLU A 560 13.70 19.76 -8.01
CA GLU A 560 12.44 19.01 -7.98
C GLU A 560 12.66 17.50 -7.82
N TYR A 561 13.56 16.89 -8.60
CA TYR A 561 13.88 15.48 -8.47
C TYR A 561 14.56 15.17 -7.13
N ALA A 562 15.55 15.97 -6.72
CA ALA A 562 16.21 15.80 -5.43
C ALA A 562 15.21 15.90 -4.27
N LEU A 563 14.32 16.91 -4.33
CA LEU A 563 13.22 17.08 -3.40
C LEU A 563 12.29 15.87 -3.39
N HIS A 564 11.96 15.32 -4.56
CA HIS A 564 11.07 14.16 -4.64
C HIS A 564 11.70 12.89 -4.06
N GLN A 565 13.00 12.70 -4.24
CA GLN A 565 13.74 11.61 -3.61
C GLN A 565 13.84 11.76 -2.08
N GLU A 566 13.89 12.99 -1.58
CA GLU A 566 13.97 13.27 -0.14
C GLU A 566 12.61 13.29 0.57
N LYS A 567 11.54 13.70 -0.14
CA LYS A 567 10.23 14.02 0.46
C LYS A 567 9.11 13.03 0.16
N HIS A 568 9.28 12.04 -0.70
CA HIS A 568 8.20 11.11 -1.01
C HIS A 568 8.57 9.66 -0.69
N ILE A 569 7.59 8.94 -0.17
CA ILE A 569 7.67 7.52 0.13
C ILE A 569 7.13 6.76 -1.07
N GLY A 570 7.87 5.74 -1.51
CA GLY A 570 7.52 4.93 -2.67
C GLY A 570 7.83 5.60 -4.01
N THR A 571 7.69 4.81 -5.08
CA THR A 571 8.10 5.18 -6.45
C THR A 571 7.02 5.95 -7.21
N GLY A 572 5.74 5.78 -6.85
CA GLY A 572 4.59 6.40 -7.52
C GLY A 572 4.66 7.93 -7.65
N PRO A 573 4.86 8.70 -6.55
CA PRO A 573 4.98 10.16 -6.63
C PRO A 573 6.16 10.62 -7.49
N VAL A 574 7.29 9.91 -7.42
CA VAL A 574 8.46 10.21 -8.25
C VAL A 574 8.17 9.93 -9.72
N PHE A 575 7.44 8.85 -10.04
CA PHE A 575 6.98 8.55 -11.40
C PHE A 575 6.04 9.62 -11.92
N ALA A 576 5.07 10.04 -11.12
CA ALA A 576 4.13 11.10 -11.47
C ALA A 576 4.84 12.41 -11.79
N ALA A 577 5.75 12.83 -10.91
CA ALA A 577 6.54 14.05 -11.08
C ALA A 577 7.47 13.95 -12.30
N LYS A 578 8.09 12.79 -12.53
CA LYS A 578 8.91 12.54 -13.73
C LYS A 578 8.08 12.60 -15.00
N THR A 579 6.90 11.98 -15.02
CA THR A 579 5.96 12.04 -16.16
C THR A 579 5.53 13.49 -16.42
N LYS A 580 5.19 14.24 -15.37
CA LYS A 580 4.86 15.68 -15.46
C LYS A 580 6.04 16.49 -16.01
N ALA A 581 7.24 16.24 -15.51
CA ALA A 581 8.46 16.92 -15.95
C ALA A 581 8.81 16.62 -17.41
N LEU A 582 8.57 15.39 -17.88
CA LEU A 582 8.74 15.01 -19.28
C LEU A 582 7.84 15.83 -20.21
N PHE A 583 6.56 15.97 -19.86
CA PHE A 583 5.57 16.66 -20.70
C PHE A 583 5.51 18.18 -20.46
N ARG A 584 6.21 18.71 -19.46
CA ARG A 584 6.28 20.14 -19.15
C ARG A 584 7.09 20.88 -20.22
N THR A 585 6.57 22.03 -20.66
CA THR A 585 7.31 22.97 -21.51
C THR A 585 8.57 23.47 -20.81
N ALA A 586 9.69 23.41 -21.50
CA ALA A 586 11.01 23.80 -21.01
C ALA A 586 11.85 24.41 -22.16
N PRO A 587 12.98 25.07 -21.86
CA PRO A 587 13.79 25.76 -22.88
C PRO A 587 14.23 24.91 -24.07
N GLU A 588 14.42 23.59 -23.91
CA GLU A 588 14.72 22.70 -25.04
C GLU A 588 13.56 22.57 -26.04
N ASP A 589 12.33 22.86 -25.60
CA ASP A 589 11.14 22.88 -26.45
C ASP A 589 11.10 24.15 -27.29
N GLU A 590 11.49 25.30 -26.73
CA GLU A 590 11.62 26.55 -27.49
C GLU A 590 12.66 26.42 -28.60
N VAL A 591 13.81 25.79 -28.30
CA VAL A 591 14.84 25.49 -29.31
C VAL A 591 14.31 24.52 -30.39
N ALA A 592 13.46 23.56 -30.02
CA ALA A 592 12.86 22.65 -30.99
C ALA A 592 11.76 23.32 -31.86
N LEU A 593 11.11 24.36 -31.34
CA LEU A 593 10.01 25.10 -31.98
C LEU A 593 10.48 26.30 -32.81
N ASP A 594 11.73 26.74 -32.67
CA ASP A 594 12.29 27.89 -33.40
C ASP A 594 12.32 27.67 -34.93
N GLN A 595 11.93 28.69 -35.70
CA GLN A 595 11.81 28.64 -37.17
C GLN A 595 13.17 28.61 -37.87
N GLU A 596 14.24 29.14 -37.27
CA GLU A 596 15.60 29.00 -37.85
C GLU A 596 16.08 27.53 -37.82
N CYS A 597 15.56 26.70 -36.92
CA CYS A 597 15.80 25.24 -36.90
C CYS A 597 15.23 24.47 -38.09
N GLN A 598 14.26 25.06 -38.78
CA GLN A 598 13.53 24.39 -39.86
C GLN A 598 14.29 24.44 -41.20
N SER A 599 15.28 25.32 -41.34
CA SER A 599 15.90 25.66 -42.64
C SER A 599 17.29 25.03 -42.91
N HIS A 600 18.03 24.57 -41.89
CA HIS A 600 19.45 24.20 -42.03
C HIS A 600 19.80 22.71 -41.84
N GLY A 601 18.81 21.85 -41.57
CA GLY A 601 19.08 20.46 -41.23
C GLY A 601 19.70 20.33 -39.84
N VAL A 602 19.12 19.45 -39.02
CA VAL A 602 19.33 19.42 -37.55
C VAL A 602 20.75 19.01 -37.10
N ALA A 603 21.69 18.80 -38.04
CA ALA A 603 23.01 18.23 -37.79
C ALA A 603 24.08 19.23 -37.27
N ASN A 604 23.86 20.55 -37.31
CA ASN A 604 24.84 21.54 -36.88
C ASN A 604 24.23 22.60 -35.97
N PHE A 605 23.78 22.20 -34.77
CA PHE A 605 23.11 23.09 -33.82
C PHE A 605 24.02 23.54 -32.65
N PRO A 606 24.51 24.80 -32.62
CA PRO A 606 25.33 25.33 -31.52
C PRO A 606 24.54 25.51 -30.22
N SER A 607 23.25 25.89 -30.30
CA SER A 607 22.37 26.11 -29.13
C SER A 607 22.00 24.81 -28.42
N PHE A 608 21.78 23.71 -29.15
CA PHE A 608 21.60 22.37 -28.56
C PHE A 608 22.90 21.86 -27.92
N ARG A 609 24.05 22.13 -28.56
CA ARG A 609 25.38 21.80 -28.00
C ARG A 609 25.61 22.53 -26.67
N GLN A 610 25.18 23.79 -26.55
CA GLN A 610 25.23 24.55 -25.29
C GLN A 610 24.29 23.97 -24.21
N LEU A 611 23.06 23.56 -24.55
CA LEU A 611 22.13 22.91 -23.61
C LEU A 611 22.66 21.56 -23.08
N VAL A 612 23.41 20.81 -23.90
CA VAL A 612 24.03 19.54 -23.49
C VAL A 612 25.33 19.77 -22.70
N LEU A 613 26.04 20.89 -22.89
CA LEU A 613 27.34 21.15 -22.25
C LEU A 613 27.27 22.03 -20.99
N LEU A 614 26.26 22.87 -20.79
CA LEU A 614 26.22 23.84 -19.68
C LEU A 614 25.84 23.23 -18.31
N PRO A 615 26.39 23.76 -17.19
CA PRO A 615 25.80 23.65 -15.86
C PRO A 615 24.54 24.53 -15.80
N LEU A 616 23.38 23.92 -15.51
CA LEU A 616 22.09 24.62 -15.53
C LEU A 616 21.91 25.45 -14.24
N SER A 617 21.79 26.78 -14.36
CA SER A 617 21.42 27.68 -13.26
C SER A 617 19.99 28.20 -13.41
N ARG A 618 19.23 28.09 -12.31
CA ARG A 618 17.93 28.67 -11.87
C ARG A 618 16.85 29.07 -12.89
N SER A 619 15.63 28.53 -12.68
CA SER A 619 14.38 28.90 -13.36
C SER A 619 13.53 29.93 -12.59
N LEU A 620 12.72 30.67 -13.34
CA LEU A 620 11.69 31.63 -12.92
C LEU A 620 10.31 30.96 -12.80
N SER A 621 9.48 31.48 -11.87
CA SER A 621 8.14 31.02 -11.51
C SER A 621 7.03 31.82 -12.21
N LEU A 622 5.97 31.17 -12.72
CA LEU A 622 4.68 31.80 -13.09
C LEU A 622 3.49 30.87 -12.79
N SER A 623 2.30 31.47 -12.66
CA SER A 623 1.27 31.18 -11.64
C SER A 623 0.21 30.11 -11.93
N LEU A 624 -0.24 29.46 -10.85
CA LEU A 624 -1.25 28.40 -10.69
C LEU A 624 -2.71 28.74 -11.05
N ALA A 625 -3.03 29.95 -11.49
CA ALA A 625 -4.43 30.40 -11.60
C ALA A 625 -5.18 29.85 -12.83
N GLU A 626 -4.48 29.47 -13.91
CA GLU A 626 -5.11 28.98 -15.14
C GLU A 626 -5.38 27.46 -15.14
N PHE A 627 -4.83 26.72 -14.17
CA PHE A 627 -4.93 25.26 -14.06
C PHE A 627 -6.29 24.78 -13.50
N TRP A 628 -6.96 25.58 -12.67
CA TRP A 628 -8.19 25.17 -12.00
C TRP A 628 -9.42 25.10 -12.91
N SER A 629 -9.42 25.80 -14.05
CA SER A 629 -10.58 25.84 -14.95
C SER A 629 -10.65 24.66 -15.92
N PHE A 630 -9.60 23.83 -16.03
CA PHE A 630 -9.50 22.83 -17.11
C PHE A 630 -9.79 21.38 -16.66
N LEU A 631 -9.67 21.04 -15.38
CA LEU A 631 -9.81 19.65 -14.89
C LEU A 631 -11.21 19.26 -14.40
N TYR A 632 -12.19 20.18 -14.36
CA TYR A 632 -13.51 19.89 -13.77
C TYR A 632 -14.72 20.20 -14.66
N SER A 633 -14.53 20.47 -15.96
CA SER A 633 -15.65 20.64 -16.90
C SER A 633 -15.76 19.45 -17.86
N LYS A 634 -16.30 18.32 -17.37
CA LYS A 634 -17.40 17.56 -18.01
C LYS A 634 -17.59 16.18 -17.39
N GLU A 635 -18.86 15.90 -17.15
CA GLU A 635 -19.45 14.66 -16.66
C GLU A 635 -19.06 13.45 -17.51
N VAL A 636 -18.58 12.39 -16.87
CA VAL A 636 -18.70 11.01 -17.38
C VAL A 636 -19.08 10.09 -16.23
N SER A 637 -20.17 9.37 -16.47
CA SER A 637 -20.79 8.33 -15.67
C SER A 637 -19.81 7.31 -15.11
N SER A 638 -19.93 7.04 -13.81
CA SER A 638 -19.68 5.75 -13.15
C SER A 638 -18.54 4.86 -13.68
N ASP A 639 -17.28 5.28 -13.59
CA ASP A 639 -16.14 4.35 -13.69
C ASP A 639 -15.13 4.62 -12.58
N SER A 640 -15.16 3.80 -11.53
CA SER A 640 -14.18 3.84 -10.43
C SER A 640 -12.77 3.43 -10.89
N GLN A 641 -12.63 2.92 -12.11
CA GLN A 641 -11.37 2.45 -12.68
C GLN A 641 -10.49 3.60 -13.19
N ILE A 642 -11.09 4.67 -13.74
CA ILE A 642 -10.35 5.88 -14.16
C ILE A 642 -9.76 6.59 -12.94
N TYR A 643 -10.52 6.66 -11.84
CA TYR A 643 -9.99 7.17 -10.57
C TYR A 643 -8.88 6.30 -10.02
N THR A 644 -8.84 4.99 -10.25
CA THR A 644 -7.80 4.10 -9.72
C THR A 644 -6.47 4.25 -10.49
N ALA A 645 -6.51 4.36 -11.82
CA ALA A 645 -5.33 4.65 -12.65
C ALA A 645 -4.74 6.05 -12.34
N ILE A 646 -5.62 7.05 -12.12
CA ILE A 646 -5.21 8.39 -11.70
C ILE A 646 -4.75 8.39 -10.23
N THR A 647 -5.36 7.62 -9.33
CA THR A 647 -4.94 7.50 -7.91
C THR A 647 -3.56 6.85 -7.76
N ILE A 648 -3.21 5.91 -8.63
CA ILE A 648 -1.89 5.27 -8.65
C ILE A 648 -0.79 6.25 -9.14
N LEU A 649 -1.16 7.35 -9.83
CA LEU A 649 -0.24 8.35 -10.39
C LEU A 649 -0.46 9.80 -9.91
N HIS A 650 -1.48 10.13 -9.13
CA HIS A 650 -1.84 11.51 -8.74
C HIS A 650 -2.31 11.56 -7.29
N PHE A 651 -1.38 11.60 -6.34
CA PHE A 651 -1.65 12.22 -5.05
C PHE A 651 -0.41 12.92 -4.52
N THR A 652 -0.26 14.21 -4.88
CA THR A 652 0.16 15.33 -4.02
C THR A 652 0.34 16.59 -4.88
N ASP A 653 -0.75 17.35 -5.09
CA ASP A 653 -0.65 18.78 -5.37
C ASP A 653 -1.01 19.51 -4.06
N CYS A 654 0.01 19.99 -3.34
CA CYS A 654 -0.14 20.92 -2.23
C CYS A 654 0.21 22.34 -2.73
N THR A 655 -0.71 23.29 -2.61
CA THR A 655 -0.61 24.71 -3.02
C THR A 655 0.31 25.57 -2.11
N PRO A 656 0.68 26.80 -2.51
CA PRO A 656 2.05 27.34 -2.40
C PRO A 656 2.37 28.01 -1.05
N ILE A 657 3.62 27.87 -0.64
CA ILE A 657 4.23 28.60 0.48
C ILE A 657 4.52 30.03 0.04
N ASP A 658 3.90 30.99 0.72
CA ASP A 658 4.32 32.39 0.70
C ASP A 658 5.64 32.51 1.49
N ARG A 659 6.62 33.17 0.86
CA ARG A 659 8.00 33.27 1.35
C ARG A 659 8.08 34.05 2.66
N LYS A 660 8.86 33.53 3.61
CA LYS A 660 9.96 34.25 4.29
C LYS A 660 10.70 33.27 5.21
N PHE A 661 11.89 32.83 4.83
CA PHE A 661 13.00 32.62 5.77
C PHE A 661 14.34 32.69 5.05
N GLU A 662 15.30 33.27 5.75
CA GLU A 662 16.55 33.81 5.28
C GLU A 662 17.60 32.76 4.90
N ARG A 663 18.55 33.21 4.07
CA ARG A 663 19.70 32.46 3.59
C ARG A 663 20.55 31.92 4.76
N VAL A 664 20.73 30.61 4.81
CA VAL A 664 21.95 30.01 5.38
C VAL A 664 22.70 29.32 4.25
N THR A 665 23.78 29.96 3.83
CA THR A 665 24.76 29.48 2.84
C THR A 665 25.52 28.27 3.35
N LEU A 666 25.35 27.11 2.70
CA LEU A 666 26.35 26.03 2.74
C LEU A 666 27.45 26.36 1.71
N ARG A 667 28.41 27.19 2.14
CA ARG A 667 29.77 27.21 1.58
C ARG A 667 30.57 26.15 2.31
N GLY A 668 31.08 25.16 1.59
CA GLY A 668 32.03 24.20 2.13
C GLY A 668 31.84 22.83 1.51
N VAL A 669 32.31 22.65 0.28
CA VAL A 669 33.15 21.54 -0.25
C VAL A 669 33.42 21.91 -1.71
N MET A 670 34.29 22.91 -1.89
CA MET A 670 35.09 23.11 -3.09
C MET A 670 36.47 23.47 -2.57
N ASP A 671 37.19 22.43 -2.15
CA ASP A 671 38.64 22.36 -2.11
C ASP A 671 38.98 20.86 -2.14
N LEU A 672 39.59 20.46 -3.26
CA LEU A 672 39.97 19.13 -3.76
C LEU A 672 39.03 18.50 -4.79
#